data_AF-A0A1Q7M8A1-F1
#
_entry.id   AF-A0A1Q7M8A1-F1
#
_cell.length_a   1.000
_cell.length_b   1.000
_cell.length_c   1.000
_cell.angle_alpha   90.00
_cell.angle_beta   90.00
_cell.angle_gamma   90.00
#
_symmetry.space_group_name_H-M   'P 1'
#
loop_
_entity.id
_entity.type
_entity.pdbx_description
1 polymer ?
#
loop_
_entity_poly.entity_id
_entity_poly.type
_entity_poly.pdbx_seq_one_letter_code
_entity_poly.pdbx_strand_id
1 'polypeptide(L)'
;MGTPRWILVAVAACAASQKPASEARPDEPHLRDVRRLTHGGQNAEAYWSFDGKQLSFQARAAGEQCDRIYRMKLDGSDSVAVSSGKGATTCSYFLPGDQELIYASTHLGADACPPRPDLSKGYVWAIYPDYDIFKVRADGSGITRLTDAPGYDAEGTVCATDGSIVFTSVRDGDLDLYRMDRDGKNVRRLTNVPGYDGGAFFNADCSKIVWRASRPKPGPEMDEYKALLRQGLVKPGQLEIWVANSDGSDPVQVTYLGAASFAPSFFPDGKRIIFSSNYGDPTGREFDLWAIGVDGTGLERITAAPGFDGFPLFSPDGKWLAFSSNRAFAPGVRQTDVYVARWADARTPRAEDAPDRILRNVAWLADPAREGRGLGTAGLDAAGAFIEDRFREIGLQPAGDAGGYRQTFDAPVSVRVESATAVLIDGAAAAGTFSVAGFSASGDIEGEAVLAGYGISDTGLGRDDYTGLDVKGRVAVVRRFVPESDPKFAAKDPKQRFGDLRFKAWVAREHGAKALVVVDWPEDQAELPSEARLPQPRPETSDGGIPVVIVQRSALQTAMPRLMARQPVPIRVRVALTVERNPVFNVVGRIPARAMNKLDGAVLVGAHYDHLGMGGRFSLAPDRHEVHPGADDNASGVAAILEVARDLAAMSSELRRDVIVVAFAGEETGLLGSTHFTRSMAAQGVAGMLNLDMVGRMRGNRLSVLGSGSAVEWAAIAGAACDEARVECALGGDGYGPSDQTPFYGAGVPVLHFFTGAHSDYHKPSDVPGLINAGGAAQVARIVARVAQEVGRREQRLSYRKVPAPAPQGDVRSFGASLGTIPDYAGPPDGQRGMLLADVRPGGAADLAGMRRGDILIRLGKHDIAGVEDLMFVLNSVKPGEAVRAVVLRGGKEVTMEATFQEGRRSR
;
A
#
# COMPACT_ATOMS: atom_id res chain seq x y z
N MET A 1 47.14 -90.00 -25.99
CA MET A 1 46.11 -90.07 -24.94
C MET A 1 46.31 -88.85 -24.04
N GLY A 2 45.42 -87.87 -24.17
CA GLY A 2 45.59 -86.52 -23.60
C GLY A 2 44.96 -86.37 -22.22
N THR A 3 45.60 -85.54 -21.40
CA THR A 3 45.17 -85.07 -20.09
C THR A 3 43.91 -84.18 -20.17
N PRO A 4 42.94 -84.29 -19.24
CA PRO A 4 41.87 -83.31 -19.12
C PRO A 4 42.21 -82.23 -18.07
N ARG A 5 41.98 -80.97 -18.48
CA ARG A 5 41.98 -79.76 -17.66
C ARG A 5 40.79 -79.77 -16.68
N TRP A 6 41.04 -79.40 -15.43
CA TRP A 6 40.02 -78.99 -14.48
C TRP A 6 39.75 -77.50 -14.65
N ILE A 7 38.49 -77.13 -14.92
CA ILE A 7 37.96 -75.78 -14.74
C ILE A 7 36.91 -75.90 -13.62
N LEU A 8 37.10 -75.18 -12.51
CA LEU A 8 36.05 -75.00 -11.52
C LEU A 8 35.91 -73.50 -11.22
N VAL A 9 34.66 -73.09 -11.35
CA VAL A 9 34.10 -71.73 -11.42
C VAL A 9 34.19 -71.05 -10.06
N ALA A 10 34.72 -69.83 -10.02
CA ALA A 10 34.57 -68.93 -8.89
C ALA A 10 33.15 -68.32 -8.92
N VAL A 11 32.34 -68.62 -7.91
CA VAL A 11 31.06 -67.94 -7.68
C VAL A 11 31.37 -66.57 -7.07
N ALA A 12 31.33 -65.53 -7.89
CA ALA A 12 31.30 -64.16 -7.42
C ALA A 12 29.90 -63.87 -6.85
N ALA A 13 29.80 -63.72 -5.54
CA ALA A 13 28.61 -63.16 -4.90
C ALA A 13 28.50 -61.69 -5.30
N CYS A 14 27.59 -61.38 -6.23
CA CYS A 14 27.16 -60.01 -6.48
C CYS A 14 26.42 -59.51 -5.23
N ALA A 15 27.11 -58.76 -4.38
CA ALA A 15 26.46 -57.87 -3.43
C ALA A 15 25.75 -56.78 -4.23
N ALA A 16 24.45 -56.95 -4.48
CA ALA A 16 23.60 -55.88 -4.96
C ALA A 16 23.62 -54.77 -3.89
N SER A 17 24.20 -53.61 -4.21
CA SER A 17 24.13 -52.42 -3.39
C SER A 17 22.66 -52.02 -3.25
N GLN A 18 22.05 -52.36 -2.11
CA GLN A 18 20.73 -51.87 -1.77
C GLN A 18 20.79 -50.34 -1.75
N LYS A 19 20.05 -49.69 -2.67
CA LYS A 19 19.79 -48.25 -2.56
C LYS A 19 19.24 -47.99 -1.15
N PRO A 20 19.77 -47.01 -0.40
CA PRO A 20 19.21 -46.66 0.90
C PRO A 20 17.72 -46.35 0.72
N ALA A 21 16.89 -46.86 1.65
CA ALA A 21 15.44 -46.66 1.60
C ALA A 21 15.12 -45.18 1.78
N SER A 22 14.21 -44.66 0.95
CA SER A 22 13.71 -43.28 1.07
C SER A 22 12.91 -43.13 2.36
N GLU A 23 13.17 -42.08 3.14
CA GLU A 23 12.41 -41.71 4.35
C GLU A 23 11.24 -40.76 4.03
N ALA A 24 10.77 -40.78 2.77
CA ALA A 24 9.65 -39.97 2.33
C ALA A 24 8.34 -40.43 2.99
N ARG A 25 7.49 -39.47 3.37
CA ARG A 25 6.20 -39.74 4.00
C ARG A 25 5.03 -39.43 3.06
N PRO A 26 3.92 -40.19 3.10
CA PRO A 26 2.76 -39.93 2.23
C PRO A 26 2.06 -38.59 2.49
N ASP A 27 2.14 -38.07 3.71
CA ASP A 27 1.58 -36.79 4.17
C ASP A 27 2.48 -35.58 3.84
N GLU A 28 3.64 -35.80 3.21
CA GLU A 28 4.60 -34.77 2.79
C GLU A 28 4.78 -34.82 1.25
N PRO A 29 3.76 -34.42 0.46
CA PRO A 29 3.70 -34.73 -0.98
C PRO A 29 4.80 -34.07 -1.82
N HIS A 30 5.41 -33.01 -1.31
CA HIS A 30 6.51 -32.27 -1.91
C HIS A 30 7.87 -32.96 -1.77
N LEU A 31 8.06 -33.80 -0.75
CA LEU A 31 9.37 -34.40 -0.45
C LEU A 31 9.45 -35.81 -1.03
N ARG A 32 10.19 -35.95 -2.12
CA ARG A 32 10.49 -37.25 -2.77
C ARG A 32 11.92 -37.66 -2.50
N ASP A 33 12.17 -38.97 -2.55
CA ASP A 33 13.53 -39.52 -2.46
C ASP A 33 14.32 -38.95 -1.25
N VAL A 34 13.67 -38.88 -0.08
CA VAL A 34 14.23 -38.26 1.13
C VAL A 34 15.38 -39.11 1.64
N ARG A 35 16.57 -38.52 1.74
CA ARG A 35 17.81 -39.17 2.15
C ARG A 35 18.41 -38.49 3.36
N ARG A 36 18.69 -39.27 4.40
CA ARG A 36 19.51 -38.84 5.53
C ARG A 36 21.00 -38.86 5.16
N LEU A 37 21.72 -37.77 5.43
CA LEU A 37 23.15 -37.63 5.11
C LEU A 37 24.04 -37.78 6.33
N THR A 38 23.62 -37.28 7.50
CA THR A 38 24.39 -37.38 8.75
C THR A 38 23.82 -38.47 9.67
N HIS A 39 24.66 -38.92 10.59
CA HIS A 39 24.32 -39.99 11.52
C HIS A 39 24.95 -39.71 12.89
N GLY A 40 24.14 -39.38 13.90
CA GLY A 40 24.59 -39.14 15.27
C GLY A 40 24.83 -37.66 15.59
N GLY A 41 24.71 -37.29 16.86
CA GLY A 41 25.05 -35.94 17.35
C GLY A 41 23.95 -34.89 17.16
N GLN A 42 24.34 -33.65 16.89
CA GLN A 42 23.43 -32.58 16.45
C GLN A 42 23.96 -32.01 15.15
N ASN A 43 23.20 -32.12 14.07
CA ASN A 43 23.58 -31.63 12.76
C ASN A 43 22.46 -30.72 12.25
N ALA A 44 22.81 -29.52 11.82
CA ALA A 44 21.85 -28.50 11.40
C ALA A 44 22.45 -27.57 10.33
N GLU A 45 21.63 -26.67 9.80
CA GLU A 45 22.10 -25.55 8.97
C GLU A 45 22.92 -26.00 7.75
N ALA A 46 22.36 -26.93 6.96
CA ALA A 46 23.00 -27.39 5.74
C ALA A 46 22.73 -26.43 4.58
N TYR A 47 23.79 -25.84 4.03
CA TYR A 47 23.71 -24.86 2.95
C TYR A 47 24.50 -25.30 1.71
N TRP A 48 23.89 -25.13 0.53
CA TRP A 48 24.42 -25.57 -0.75
C TRP A 48 25.64 -24.76 -1.21
N SER A 49 26.59 -25.42 -1.87
CA SER A 49 27.53 -24.76 -2.78
C SER A 49 26.78 -24.19 -3.99
N PHE A 50 27.33 -23.16 -4.63
CA PHE A 50 26.70 -22.51 -5.79
C PHE A 50 26.62 -23.43 -7.01
N ASP A 51 27.52 -24.40 -7.14
CA ASP A 51 27.42 -25.47 -8.15
C ASP A 51 26.46 -26.61 -7.77
N GLY A 52 25.90 -26.59 -6.56
CA GLY A 52 24.95 -27.56 -6.05
C GLY A 52 25.51 -28.95 -5.75
N LYS A 53 26.84 -29.14 -5.64
CA LYS A 53 27.46 -30.46 -5.43
C LYS A 53 27.91 -30.75 -4.00
N GLN A 54 27.95 -29.73 -3.14
CA GLN A 54 28.39 -29.86 -1.76
C GLN A 54 27.43 -29.15 -0.82
N LEU A 55 27.47 -29.55 0.44
CA LEU A 55 26.81 -28.89 1.55
C LEU A 55 27.86 -28.46 2.57
N SER A 56 27.74 -27.24 3.08
CA SER A 56 28.37 -26.83 4.33
C SER A 56 27.34 -26.98 5.44
N PHE A 57 27.72 -27.42 6.63
CA PHE A 57 26.77 -27.64 7.71
C PHE A 57 27.42 -27.52 9.08
N GLN A 58 26.59 -27.25 10.07
CA GLN A 58 26.97 -27.24 11.47
C GLN A 58 26.77 -28.64 12.05
N ALA A 59 27.78 -29.16 12.75
CA ALA A 59 27.67 -30.41 13.48
C ALA A 59 28.35 -30.38 14.84
N ARG A 60 27.73 -31.05 15.81
CA ARG A 60 28.30 -31.35 17.12
C ARG A 60 28.28 -32.85 17.33
N ALA A 61 29.47 -33.46 17.30
CA ALA A 61 29.60 -34.89 17.53
C ALA A 61 29.27 -35.25 18.99
N ALA A 62 28.98 -36.52 19.24
CA ALA A 62 28.73 -37.01 20.59
C ALA A 62 29.96 -36.76 21.49
N GLY A 63 29.76 -36.06 22.61
CA GLY A 63 30.82 -35.70 23.55
C GLY A 63 31.49 -34.34 23.27
N GLU A 64 31.25 -33.72 22.12
CA GLU A 64 31.70 -32.35 21.85
C GLU A 64 30.81 -31.33 22.57
N GLN A 65 31.43 -30.26 23.08
CA GLN A 65 30.72 -29.20 23.78
C GLN A 65 30.18 -28.13 22.81
N CYS A 66 30.85 -27.92 21.68
CA CYS A 66 30.54 -26.92 20.67
C CYS A 66 30.24 -27.55 19.32
N ASP A 67 29.42 -26.85 18.57
CA ASP A 67 29.27 -27.06 17.16
C ASP A 67 30.53 -26.67 16.37
N ARG A 68 30.75 -27.37 15.26
CA ARG A 68 31.83 -27.20 14.29
C ARG A 68 31.25 -27.08 12.89
N ILE A 69 32.01 -26.44 11.99
CA ILE A 69 31.63 -26.35 10.58
C ILE A 69 32.32 -27.45 9.77
N TYR A 70 31.51 -28.16 9.00
CA TYR A 70 31.95 -29.18 8.06
C TYR A 70 31.47 -28.84 6.65
N ARG A 71 32.12 -29.46 5.66
CA ARG A 71 31.56 -29.62 4.31
C ARG A 71 31.45 -31.09 3.96
N MET A 72 30.51 -31.47 3.11
CA MET A 72 30.35 -32.83 2.58
C MET A 72 29.80 -32.83 1.16
N LYS A 73 29.88 -33.98 0.48
CA LYS A 73 29.19 -34.25 -0.79
C LYS A 73 27.73 -34.65 -0.53
N LEU A 74 26.91 -34.63 -1.58
CA LEU A 74 25.46 -34.93 -1.50
C LEU A 74 25.11 -36.39 -1.15
N ASP A 75 26.11 -37.28 -1.13
CA ASP A 75 25.95 -38.65 -0.66
C ASP A 75 26.37 -38.83 0.80
N GLY A 76 26.74 -37.75 1.49
CA GLY A 76 27.24 -37.75 2.87
C GLY A 76 28.73 -38.13 2.97
N SER A 77 29.41 -38.41 1.85
CA SER A 77 30.84 -38.70 1.84
C SER A 77 31.69 -37.43 1.87
N ASP A 78 33.00 -37.60 2.09
CA ASP A 78 33.99 -36.50 2.11
C ASP A 78 33.63 -35.40 3.13
N SER A 79 33.18 -35.80 4.32
CA SER A 79 32.88 -34.89 5.41
C SER A 79 34.18 -34.35 6.02
N VAL A 80 34.50 -33.08 5.75
CA VAL A 80 35.75 -32.41 6.15
C VAL A 80 35.42 -31.26 7.10
N ALA A 81 36.07 -31.22 8.27
CA ALA A 81 35.99 -30.08 9.18
C ALA A 81 36.76 -28.88 8.59
N VAL A 82 36.10 -27.72 8.51
CA VAL A 82 36.68 -26.49 7.95
C VAL A 82 36.87 -25.37 8.99
N SER A 83 36.23 -25.49 10.14
CA SER A 83 36.46 -24.59 11.28
C SER A 83 37.78 -24.89 12.01
N SER A 84 38.28 -23.92 12.79
CA SER A 84 39.56 -24.01 13.53
C SER A 84 39.63 -25.09 14.62
N GLY A 85 38.50 -25.70 14.99
CA GLY A 85 38.41 -26.61 16.14
C GLY A 85 38.43 -25.92 17.51
N LYS A 86 38.42 -24.59 17.55
CA LYS A 86 38.42 -23.73 18.75
C LYS A 86 37.14 -22.91 18.83
N GLY A 87 36.72 -22.52 20.04
CA GLY A 87 35.50 -21.76 20.28
C GLY A 87 34.22 -22.45 19.80
N ALA A 88 33.09 -21.76 19.85
CA ALA A 88 31.88 -22.17 19.15
C ALA A 88 31.89 -21.66 17.69
N THR A 89 31.13 -22.33 16.81
CA THR A 89 30.92 -21.89 15.43
C THR A 89 29.46 -21.97 15.03
N THR A 90 29.02 -21.12 14.10
CA THR A 90 27.67 -21.18 13.52
C THR A 90 27.61 -20.59 12.11
N CYS A 91 26.49 -20.85 11.42
CA CYS A 91 26.08 -20.27 10.14
C CYS A 91 27.19 -20.19 9.09
N SER A 92 27.50 -21.32 8.44
CA SER A 92 28.45 -21.34 7.33
C SER A 92 27.80 -21.05 5.98
N TYR A 93 28.53 -20.51 5.01
CA TYR A 93 28.00 -20.33 3.65
C TYR A 93 29.13 -20.29 2.62
N PHE A 94 28.94 -20.85 1.43
CA PHE A 94 29.97 -20.80 0.38
C PHE A 94 30.09 -19.38 -0.21
N LEU A 95 31.29 -19.02 -0.69
CA LEU A 95 31.49 -17.85 -1.54
C LEU A 95 31.41 -18.24 -3.03
N PRO A 96 31.01 -17.33 -3.94
CA PRO A 96 30.97 -17.61 -5.37
C PRO A 96 32.29 -18.20 -5.88
N GLY A 97 32.18 -19.36 -6.53
CA GLY A 97 33.30 -20.19 -7.00
C GLY A 97 33.60 -21.42 -6.12
N ASP A 98 32.91 -21.58 -4.98
CA ASP A 98 32.91 -22.78 -4.12
C ASP A 98 34.29 -23.19 -3.55
N GLN A 99 35.30 -22.32 -3.63
CA GLN A 99 36.64 -22.55 -3.10
C GLN A 99 36.81 -22.06 -1.66
N GLU A 100 35.93 -21.16 -1.21
CA GLU A 100 35.97 -20.53 0.10
C GLU A 100 34.58 -20.54 0.73
N LEU A 101 34.54 -20.47 2.05
CA LEU A 101 33.32 -20.38 2.86
C LEU A 101 33.49 -19.25 3.88
N ILE A 102 32.36 -18.71 4.33
CA ILE A 102 32.28 -17.93 5.57
C ILE A 102 31.72 -18.79 6.70
N TYR A 103 32.04 -18.45 7.95
CA TYR A 103 31.36 -18.93 9.15
C TYR A 103 31.60 -17.97 10.32
N ALA A 104 30.72 -17.96 11.31
CA ALA A 104 30.92 -17.18 12.53
C ALA A 104 31.61 -18.02 13.62
N SER A 105 32.50 -17.44 14.42
CA SER A 105 33.18 -18.16 15.50
C SER A 105 33.62 -17.30 16.68
N THR A 106 33.67 -17.89 17.88
CA THR A 106 34.18 -17.27 19.11
C THR A 106 35.66 -17.54 19.39
N HIS A 107 36.40 -18.15 18.45
CA HIS A 107 37.72 -18.71 18.73
C HIS A 107 38.82 -17.68 19.05
N LEU A 108 38.58 -16.39 18.79
CA LEU A 108 39.49 -15.32 19.20
C LEU A 108 39.28 -14.89 20.66
N GLY A 109 38.08 -15.09 21.21
CA GLY A 109 37.79 -14.84 22.63
C GLY A 109 38.34 -15.96 23.52
N ALA A 110 38.11 -17.23 23.14
CA ALA A 110 38.66 -18.39 23.83
C ALA A 110 38.70 -19.66 22.95
N ASP A 111 39.65 -20.55 23.23
CA ASP A 111 39.68 -21.90 22.63
C ASP A 111 38.50 -22.77 23.10
N ALA A 112 38.04 -22.56 24.34
CA ALA A 112 36.96 -23.31 24.96
C ALA A 112 35.57 -22.86 24.49
N CYS A 113 34.58 -23.72 24.70
CA CYS A 113 33.20 -23.40 24.41
C CYS A 113 32.65 -22.33 25.36
N PRO A 114 31.93 -21.33 24.84
CA PRO A 114 31.23 -20.39 25.69
C PRO A 114 30.18 -21.15 26.54
N PRO A 115 29.91 -20.67 27.77
CA PRO A 115 28.97 -21.32 28.67
C PRO A 115 27.57 -21.29 28.09
N ARG A 116 26.82 -22.39 28.26
CA ARG A 116 25.43 -22.46 27.82
C ARG A 116 24.57 -21.40 28.53
N PRO A 117 23.51 -20.89 27.88
CA PRO A 117 22.60 -19.95 28.51
C PRO A 117 21.91 -20.57 29.73
N ASP A 118 21.64 -19.73 30.73
CA ASP A 118 20.92 -20.09 31.94
C ASP A 118 19.46 -20.43 31.64
N LEU A 119 19.14 -21.73 31.69
CA LEU A 119 17.81 -22.27 31.39
C LEU A 119 16.73 -21.85 32.40
N SER A 120 17.09 -21.29 33.56
CA SER A 120 16.10 -20.73 34.50
C SER A 120 15.36 -19.52 33.94
N LYS A 121 15.92 -18.88 32.90
CA LYS A 121 15.32 -17.76 32.16
C LYS A 121 14.38 -18.20 31.04
N GLY A 122 14.04 -19.49 30.98
CA GLY A 122 13.21 -20.08 29.95
C GLY A 122 13.99 -20.45 28.69
N TYR A 123 13.28 -20.59 27.57
CA TYR A 123 13.91 -20.86 26.27
C TYR A 123 14.48 -19.56 25.70
N VAL A 124 15.80 -19.39 25.86
CA VAL A 124 16.56 -18.23 25.38
C VAL A 124 17.72 -18.68 24.50
N TRP A 125 18.10 -17.83 23.56
CA TRP A 125 19.30 -17.99 22.74
C TRP A 125 20.41 -17.08 23.26
N ALA A 126 21.64 -17.58 23.24
CA ALA A 126 22.81 -16.83 23.67
C ALA A 126 23.42 -16.05 22.50
N ILE A 127 23.70 -14.78 22.75
CA ILE A 127 24.37 -13.83 21.86
C ILE A 127 25.78 -13.64 22.42
N TYR A 128 26.70 -14.52 22.04
CA TYR A 128 28.07 -14.47 22.57
C TYR A 128 28.83 -13.27 21.99
N PRO A 129 29.45 -12.43 22.82
CA PRO A 129 30.08 -11.17 22.39
C PRO A 129 31.44 -11.34 21.70
N ASP A 130 31.87 -12.58 21.47
CA ASP A 130 33.13 -12.93 20.81
C ASP A 130 32.91 -13.47 19.39
N TYR A 131 31.66 -13.51 18.91
CA TYR A 131 31.38 -13.98 17.56
C TYR A 131 31.84 -12.96 16.52
N ASP A 132 32.80 -13.38 15.70
CA ASP A 132 33.17 -12.70 14.46
C ASP A 132 32.94 -13.61 13.26
N ILE A 133 32.81 -13.01 12.07
CA ILE A 133 32.72 -13.73 10.80
C ILE A 133 34.12 -13.93 10.23
N PHE A 134 34.41 -15.16 9.81
CA PHE A 134 35.66 -15.57 9.20
C PHE A 134 35.42 -16.14 7.82
N LYS A 135 36.39 -15.92 6.92
CA LYS A 135 36.52 -16.60 5.64
C LYS A 135 37.56 -17.70 5.73
N VAL A 136 37.31 -18.84 5.10
CA VAL A 136 38.22 -20.00 5.07
C VAL A 136 38.19 -20.68 3.72
N ARG A 137 39.27 -21.34 3.31
CA ARG A 137 39.24 -22.23 2.14
C ARG A 137 38.44 -23.49 2.42
N ALA A 138 37.91 -24.12 1.38
CA ALA A 138 37.12 -25.35 1.51
C ALA A 138 37.90 -26.53 2.13
N ASP A 139 39.23 -26.50 2.13
CA ASP A 139 40.08 -27.49 2.83
C ASP A 139 40.31 -27.17 4.33
N GLY A 140 39.75 -26.08 4.85
CA GLY A 140 39.94 -25.61 6.22
C GLY A 140 41.16 -24.71 6.44
N SER A 141 41.97 -24.45 5.40
CA SER A 141 43.15 -23.59 5.48
C SER A 141 42.83 -22.10 5.25
N GLY A 142 43.76 -21.21 5.63
CA GLY A 142 43.69 -19.79 5.25
C GLY A 142 42.60 -18.98 5.92
N ILE A 143 42.28 -19.29 7.18
CA ILE A 143 41.28 -18.55 7.97
C ILE A 143 41.66 -17.06 8.03
N THR A 144 40.72 -16.19 7.63
CA THR A 144 40.86 -14.73 7.62
C THR A 144 39.64 -14.11 8.30
N ARG A 145 39.84 -13.24 9.29
CA ARG A 145 38.76 -12.50 9.96
C ARG A 145 38.17 -11.45 9.01
N LEU A 146 36.84 -11.38 8.91
CA LEU A 146 36.12 -10.40 8.08
C LEU A 146 35.49 -9.27 8.92
N THR A 147 35.11 -9.55 10.16
CA THR A 147 34.51 -8.55 11.06
C THR A 147 35.30 -8.43 12.35
N ASP A 148 35.34 -7.24 12.92
CA ASP A 148 36.04 -6.97 14.18
C ASP A 148 35.29 -6.02 15.13
N ALA A 149 34.00 -5.78 14.87
CA ALA A 149 33.16 -4.96 15.72
C ALA A 149 32.95 -5.64 17.07
N PRO A 150 33.00 -4.90 18.20
CA PRO A 150 32.73 -5.49 19.51
C PRO A 150 31.31 -6.09 19.57
N GLY A 151 31.19 -7.30 20.11
CA GLY A 151 29.91 -7.95 20.33
C GLY A 151 29.68 -9.14 19.40
N TYR A 152 28.46 -9.26 18.88
CA TYR A 152 28.03 -10.41 18.08
C TYR A 152 28.00 -10.01 16.60
N ASP A 153 28.77 -10.69 15.77
CA ASP A 153 28.68 -10.70 14.31
C ASP A 153 28.54 -12.15 13.84
N ALA A 154 27.34 -12.55 13.43
CA ALA A 154 27.07 -13.93 12.98
C ALA A 154 25.90 -14.01 11.99
N GLU A 155 25.43 -15.23 11.71
CA GLU A 155 24.26 -15.46 10.85
C GLU A 155 24.44 -14.93 9.42
N GLY A 156 25.66 -15.06 8.90
CA GLY A 156 26.05 -14.54 7.59
C GLY A 156 25.59 -15.44 6.43
N THR A 157 25.00 -14.83 5.40
CA THR A 157 24.71 -15.48 4.11
C THR A 157 25.23 -14.64 2.94
N VAL A 158 25.44 -15.28 1.79
CA VAL A 158 26.19 -14.69 0.68
C VAL A 158 25.32 -14.49 -0.55
N CYS A 159 25.41 -13.31 -1.15
CA CYS A 159 24.81 -13.02 -2.44
C CYS A 159 25.54 -13.77 -3.58
N ALA A 160 24.77 -14.47 -4.42
CA ALA A 160 25.30 -15.26 -5.53
C ALA A 160 25.99 -14.45 -6.62
N THR A 161 25.60 -13.18 -6.80
CA THR A 161 26.04 -12.35 -7.94
C THR A 161 27.35 -11.61 -7.67
N ASP A 162 27.49 -10.99 -6.50
CA ASP A 162 28.65 -10.17 -6.14
C ASP A 162 29.50 -10.72 -4.97
N GLY A 163 29.00 -11.75 -4.27
CA GLY A 163 29.67 -12.33 -3.11
C GLY A 163 29.61 -11.47 -1.84
N SER A 164 28.82 -10.40 -1.83
CA SER A 164 28.54 -9.61 -0.63
C SER A 164 27.80 -10.45 0.42
N ILE A 165 27.94 -10.06 1.68
CA ILE A 165 27.50 -10.84 2.84
C ILE A 165 26.47 -10.02 3.59
N VAL A 166 25.28 -10.59 3.81
CA VAL A 166 24.30 -10.07 4.78
C VAL A 166 24.46 -10.85 6.08
N PHE A 167 24.44 -10.17 7.22
CA PHE A 167 24.70 -10.79 8.52
C PHE A 167 24.03 -10.02 9.65
N THR A 168 23.94 -10.63 10.82
CA THR A 168 23.36 -10.05 12.04
C THR A 168 24.44 -9.46 12.92
N SER A 169 24.25 -8.24 13.42
CA SER A 169 25.18 -7.61 14.35
C SER A 169 24.50 -6.88 15.49
N VAL A 170 25.15 -6.84 16.65
CA VAL A 170 24.75 -6.03 17.82
C VAL A 170 25.45 -4.66 17.90
N ARG A 171 26.27 -4.31 16.91
CA ARG A 171 27.22 -3.17 16.97
C ARG A 171 26.60 -1.81 17.27
N ASP A 172 25.32 -1.61 16.94
CA ASP A 172 24.58 -0.36 17.19
C ASP A 172 23.60 -0.48 18.39
N GLY A 173 23.80 -1.47 19.25
CA GLY A 173 23.08 -1.65 20.50
C GLY A 173 21.80 -2.48 20.42
N ASP A 174 21.43 -2.93 19.21
CA ASP A 174 20.35 -3.90 18.95
C ASP A 174 20.80 -4.92 17.90
N LEU A 175 20.11 -6.06 17.79
CA LEU A 175 20.39 -7.07 16.77
C LEU A 175 19.75 -6.68 15.43
N ASP A 176 20.56 -6.09 14.57
CA ASP A 176 20.15 -5.61 13.25
C ASP A 176 20.88 -6.34 12.12
N LEU A 177 20.34 -6.20 10.91
CA LEU A 177 20.98 -6.71 9.70
C LEU A 177 21.96 -5.69 9.12
N TYR A 178 23.09 -6.21 8.66
CA TYR A 178 24.14 -5.45 7.98
C TYR A 178 24.55 -6.16 6.70
N ARG A 179 25.03 -5.38 5.73
CA ARG A 179 25.68 -5.89 4.52
C ARG A 179 27.11 -5.41 4.44
N MET A 180 28.02 -6.29 4.01
CA MET A 180 29.42 -5.96 3.71
C MET A 180 29.85 -6.59 2.39
N ASP A 181 30.95 -6.09 1.84
CA ASP A 181 31.59 -6.69 0.66
C ASP A 181 32.21 -8.05 1.00
N ARG A 182 32.53 -8.85 -0.03
CA ARG A 182 33.18 -10.17 0.11
C ARG A 182 34.47 -10.16 0.94
N ASP A 183 35.16 -9.02 1.01
CA ASP A 183 36.40 -8.84 1.76
C ASP A 183 36.21 -8.24 3.17
N GLY A 184 34.96 -8.05 3.60
CA GLY A 184 34.61 -7.50 4.91
C GLY A 184 34.48 -5.97 4.96
N LYS A 185 34.74 -5.26 3.86
CA LYS A 185 34.67 -3.79 3.83
C LYS A 185 33.26 -3.26 3.55
N ASN A 186 33.13 -1.93 3.59
CA ASN A 186 31.94 -1.17 3.20
C ASN A 186 30.67 -1.63 3.94
N VAL A 187 30.79 -1.84 5.25
CA VAL A 187 29.67 -2.31 6.06
C VAL A 187 28.57 -1.26 6.16
N ARG A 188 27.32 -1.67 5.91
CA ARG A 188 26.12 -0.82 5.94
C ARG A 188 25.02 -1.49 6.73
N ARG A 189 24.35 -0.73 7.59
CA ARG A 189 23.16 -1.18 8.33
C ARG A 189 21.95 -1.21 7.39
N LEU A 190 21.15 -2.27 7.45
CA LEU A 190 19.95 -2.49 6.64
C LEU A 190 18.66 -2.33 7.45
N THR A 191 18.66 -2.74 8.72
CA THR A 191 17.50 -2.61 9.62
C THR A 191 17.85 -1.78 10.85
N ASN A 192 16.85 -1.14 11.45
CA ASN A 192 17.02 -0.27 12.61
C ASN A 192 15.77 -0.18 13.50
N VAL A 193 14.86 -1.16 13.40
CA VAL A 193 13.62 -1.19 14.17
C VAL A 193 13.85 -2.03 15.43
N PRO A 194 13.59 -1.50 16.64
CA PRO A 194 13.86 -2.21 17.87
C PRO A 194 13.30 -3.63 17.92
N GLY A 195 14.15 -4.59 18.31
CA GLY A 195 13.86 -6.02 18.31
C GLY A 195 14.93 -6.82 17.59
N TYR A 196 14.79 -8.14 17.62
CA TYR A 196 15.77 -9.04 17.02
C TYR A 196 15.48 -9.20 15.53
N ASP A 197 16.30 -8.63 14.65
CA ASP A 197 16.38 -9.00 13.24
C ASP A 197 17.57 -9.95 13.02
N GLY A 198 17.35 -11.13 12.44
CA GLY A 198 18.44 -12.07 12.21
C GLY A 198 18.23 -13.11 11.11
N GLY A 199 19.31 -13.82 10.78
CA GLY A 199 19.33 -14.95 9.86
C GLY A 199 18.76 -14.63 8.49
N ALA A 200 19.26 -13.55 7.88
CA ALA A 200 18.78 -13.08 6.59
C ALA A 200 19.35 -13.87 5.42
N PHE A 201 18.55 -14.08 4.37
CA PHE A 201 18.94 -14.75 3.12
C PHE A 201 18.62 -13.87 1.92
N PHE A 202 19.49 -13.87 0.91
CA PHE A 202 19.20 -13.28 -0.40
C PHE A 202 18.28 -14.19 -1.21
N ASN A 203 17.46 -13.61 -2.09
CA ASN A 203 16.88 -14.35 -3.21
C ASN A 203 17.93 -14.60 -4.30
N ALA A 204 17.60 -15.41 -5.31
CA ALA A 204 18.56 -15.89 -6.30
C ALA A 204 19.27 -14.79 -7.11
N ASP A 205 18.61 -13.66 -7.37
CA ASP A 205 19.18 -12.51 -8.09
C ASP A 205 19.74 -11.42 -7.17
N CYS A 206 19.70 -11.63 -5.85
CA CYS A 206 20.08 -10.69 -4.80
C CYS A 206 19.35 -9.33 -4.82
N SER A 207 18.18 -9.23 -5.45
CA SER A 207 17.35 -8.02 -5.39
C SER A 207 16.63 -7.87 -4.05
N LYS A 208 16.41 -8.97 -3.32
CA LYS A 208 15.67 -9.00 -2.05
C LYS A 208 16.40 -9.79 -0.96
N ILE A 209 16.02 -9.49 0.27
CA ILE A 209 16.36 -10.28 1.46
C ILE A 209 15.09 -10.74 2.19
N VAL A 210 15.19 -11.89 2.85
CA VAL A 210 14.18 -12.42 3.77
C VAL A 210 14.84 -12.72 5.12
N TRP A 211 14.18 -12.42 6.23
CA TRP A 211 14.72 -12.65 7.57
C TRP A 211 13.63 -12.92 8.60
N ARG A 212 14.04 -13.30 9.81
CA ARG A 212 13.15 -13.42 10.97
C ARG A 212 13.28 -12.20 11.86
N ALA A 213 12.17 -11.74 12.42
CA ALA A 213 12.14 -10.55 13.24
C ALA A 213 11.28 -10.73 14.50
N SER A 214 11.74 -10.21 15.64
CA SER A 214 10.86 -9.90 16.77
C SER A 214 10.56 -8.40 16.81
N ARG A 215 9.36 -8.04 17.28
CA ARG A 215 8.91 -6.65 17.46
C ARG A 215 8.30 -6.51 18.86
N PRO A 216 9.12 -6.47 19.92
CA PRO A 216 8.62 -6.34 21.29
C PRO A 216 7.89 -5.00 21.46
N LYS A 217 6.76 -5.01 22.17
CA LYS A 217 5.96 -3.80 22.39
C LYS A 217 6.62 -2.83 23.37
N PRO A 218 6.43 -1.51 23.22
CA PRO A 218 6.80 -0.55 24.25
C PRO A 218 6.25 -0.95 25.63
N GLY A 219 7.05 -0.78 26.68
CA GLY A 219 6.72 -1.19 28.05
C GLY A 219 7.36 -2.55 28.41
N PRO A 220 6.65 -3.43 29.15
CA PRO A 220 7.25 -4.62 29.74
C PRO A 220 7.96 -5.57 28.77
N GLU A 221 7.43 -5.74 27.55
CA GLU A 221 8.05 -6.61 26.54
C GLU A 221 9.39 -6.02 26.05
N MET A 222 9.43 -4.73 25.74
CA MET A 222 10.66 -4.02 25.36
C MET A 222 11.67 -3.98 26.51
N ASP A 223 11.21 -3.81 27.74
CA ASP A 223 12.08 -3.80 28.92
C ASP A 223 12.69 -5.19 29.16
N GLU A 224 11.91 -6.27 29.04
CA GLU A 224 12.39 -7.66 29.08
C GLU A 224 13.40 -7.91 27.96
N TYR A 225 13.08 -7.51 26.72
CA TYR A 225 13.96 -7.66 25.57
C TYR A 225 15.32 -7.00 25.81
N LYS A 226 15.32 -5.70 26.18
CA LYS A 226 16.55 -4.95 26.45
C LYS A 226 17.31 -5.52 27.66
N ALA A 227 16.60 -6.01 28.68
CA ALA A 227 17.23 -6.63 29.85
C ALA A 227 17.93 -7.94 29.49
N LEU A 228 17.31 -8.78 28.66
CA LEU A 228 17.93 -10.00 28.13
C LEU A 228 19.11 -9.66 27.23
N LEU A 229 18.97 -8.69 26.32
CA LEU A 229 20.03 -8.34 25.38
C LEU A 229 21.29 -7.84 26.10
N ARG A 230 21.16 -7.03 27.17
CA ARG A 230 22.28 -6.61 28.02
C ARG A 230 23.02 -7.78 28.69
N GLN A 231 22.38 -8.94 28.79
CA GLN A 231 22.95 -10.17 29.32
C GLN A 231 23.46 -11.11 28.21
N GLY A 232 23.45 -10.66 26.96
CA GLY A 232 23.78 -11.48 25.79
C GLY A 232 22.74 -12.57 25.54
N LEU A 233 21.45 -12.27 25.75
CA LEU A 233 20.35 -13.22 25.59
C LEU A 233 19.21 -12.63 24.75
N VAL A 234 18.52 -13.49 24.01
CA VAL A 234 17.24 -13.15 23.35
C VAL A 234 16.23 -14.28 23.49
N LYS A 235 14.94 -13.96 23.38
CA LYS A 235 13.84 -14.92 23.50
C LYS A 235 13.19 -15.13 22.12
N PRO A 236 13.35 -16.31 21.50
CA PRO A 236 12.88 -16.57 20.13
C PRO A 236 11.42 -17.04 20.07
N GLY A 237 10.60 -16.76 21.10
CA GLY A 237 9.28 -17.35 21.23
C GLY A 237 8.26 -16.84 20.21
N GLN A 238 8.47 -15.63 19.67
CA GLN A 238 7.61 -15.00 18.68
C GLN A 238 8.47 -14.27 17.67
N LEU A 239 8.59 -14.87 16.49
CA LEU A 239 9.40 -14.40 15.38
C LEU A 239 8.55 -14.48 14.12
N GLU A 240 8.52 -13.40 13.36
CA GLU A 240 7.78 -13.30 12.11
C GLU A 240 8.75 -13.15 10.94
N ILE A 241 8.30 -13.53 9.76
CA ILE A 241 9.09 -13.49 8.53
C ILE A 241 8.85 -12.15 7.82
N TRP A 242 9.95 -11.54 7.40
CA TRP A 242 9.97 -10.25 6.74
C TRP A 242 10.74 -10.31 5.42
N VAL A 243 10.36 -9.45 4.48
CA VAL A 243 11.03 -9.28 3.19
C VAL A 243 11.30 -7.80 2.95
N ALA A 244 12.41 -7.47 2.31
CA ALA A 244 12.77 -6.13 1.89
C ALA A 244 13.58 -6.18 0.59
N ASN A 245 13.80 -5.03 -0.04
CA ASN A 245 14.85 -4.89 -1.04
C ASN A 245 16.22 -5.17 -0.38
N SER A 246 17.21 -5.60 -1.16
CA SER A 246 18.52 -6.02 -0.61
C SER A 246 19.38 -4.89 -0.06
N ASP A 247 18.91 -3.64 -0.15
CA ASP A 247 19.46 -2.46 0.52
C ASP A 247 18.75 -2.12 1.84
N GLY A 248 17.75 -2.93 2.26
CA GLY A 248 16.95 -2.72 3.46
C GLY A 248 15.69 -1.86 3.25
N SER A 249 15.48 -1.30 2.05
CA SER A 249 14.31 -0.48 1.77
C SER A 249 13.02 -1.29 1.56
N ASP A 250 11.87 -0.64 1.77
CA ASP A 250 10.51 -1.22 1.67
C ASP A 250 10.30 -2.53 2.45
N PRO A 251 10.58 -2.56 3.78
CA PRO A 251 10.35 -3.74 4.59
C PRO A 251 8.86 -4.07 4.71
N VAL A 252 8.53 -5.33 4.48
CA VAL A 252 7.18 -5.90 4.55
C VAL A 252 7.19 -7.14 5.45
N GLN A 253 6.35 -7.14 6.47
CA GLN A 253 6.07 -8.32 7.27
C GLN A 253 5.13 -9.25 6.49
N VAL A 254 5.55 -10.49 6.30
CA VAL A 254 4.87 -11.50 5.49
C VAL A 254 4.01 -12.43 6.33
N THR A 255 4.47 -12.79 7.54
CA THR A 255 3.71 -13.66 8.45
C THR A 255 3.15 -12.90 9.66
N TYR A 256 2.01 -13.36 10.17
CA TYR A 256 1.35 -12.83 11.37
C TYR A 256 0.81 -14.00 12.21
N LEU A 257 1.69 -14.94 12.54
CA LEU A 257 1.32 -16.24 13.10
C LEU A 257 1.29 -16.25 14.63
N GLY A 258 1.93 -15.26 15.29
CA GLY A 258 2.05 -15.24 16.75
C GLY A 258 2.88 -16.41 17.31
N ALA A 259 3.72 -16.98 16.45
CA ALA A 259 4.48 -18.20 16.65
C ALA A 259 5.99 -17.93 16.47
N ALA A 260 6.84 -18.91 16.76
CA ALA A 260 8.26 -18.83 16.46
C ALA A 260 8.48 -19.26 15.01
N SER A 261 8.60 -18.30 14.08
CA SER A 261 8.91 -18.56 12.67
C SER A 261 10.33 -18.13 12.34
N PHE A 262 11.17 -19.04 11.85
CA PHE A 262 12.60 -18.77 11.65
C PHE A 262 13.23 -19.58 10.51
N ALA A 263 14.52 -19.31 10.26
CA ALA A 263 15.31 -19.86 9.15
C ALA A 263 14.59 -19.75 7.79
N PRO A 264 14.14 -18.54 7.40
CA PRO A 264 13.49 -18.39 6.11
C PRO A 264 14.48 -18.46 4.96
N SER A 265 14.05 -19.02 3.84
CA SER A 265 14.76 -18.88 2.56
C SER A 265 13.75 -18.75 1.41
N PHE A 266 14.18 -18.14 0.30
CA PHE A 266 13.33 -18.02 -0.88
C PHE A 266 13.24 -19.36 -1.62
N PHE A 267 12.08 -19.59 -2.24
CA PHE A 267 11.98 -20.53 -3.35
C PHE A 267 12.85 -20.03 -4.53
N PRO A 268 13.31 -20.92 -5.42
CA PRO A 268 14.17 -20.55 -6.55
C PRO A 268 13.58 -19.49 -7.48
N ASP A 269 12.26 -19.39 -7.57
CA ASP A 269 11.56 -18.38 -8.38
C ASP A 269 11.40 -17.02 -7.68
N GLY A 270 11.76 -16.92 -6.40
CA GLY A 270 11.63 -15.72 -5.57
C GLY A 270 10.20 -15.33 -5.20
N LYS A 271 9.19 -16.14 -5.51
CA LYS A 271 7.77 -15.81 -5.28
C LYS A 271 7.23 -16.32 -3.95
N ARG A 272 7.85 -17.35 -3.41
CA ARG A 272 7.51 -17.94 -2.11
C ARG A 272 8.72 -17.97 -1.19
N ILE A 273 8.43 -18.13 0.09
CA ILE A 273 9.38 -18.29 1.18
C ILE A 273 9.08 -19.63 1.83
N ILE A 274 10.11 -20.41 2.16
CA ILE A 274 10.02 -21.59 3.03
C ILE A 274 10.71 -21.27 4.36
N PHE A 275 10.13 -21.68 5.49
CA PHE A 275 10.61 -21.36 6.83
C PHE A 275 10.20 -22.45 7.83
N SER A 276 10.83 -22.48 8.99
CA SER A 276 10.45 -23.35 10.11
C SER A 276 9.48 -22.61 11.03
N SER A 277 8.40 -23.26 11.48
CA SER A 277 7.47 -22.65 12.44
C SER A 277 6.78 -23.67 13.32
N ASN A 278 6.54 -23.29 14.58
CA ASN A 278 5.70 -24.04 15.52
C ASN A 278 4.22 -23.65 15.48
N TYR A 279 3.79 -22.89 14.47
CA TYR A 279 2.39 -22.48 14.29
C TYR A 279 1.39 -23.65 14.29
N GLY A 280 1.82 -24.84 13.82
CA GLY A 280 0.99 -26.06 13.80
C GLY A 280 0.82 -26.76 15.15
N ASP A 281 1.61 -26.42 16.17
CA ASP A 281 1.58 -27.01 17.50
C ASP A 281 1.38 -25.94 18.59
N PRO A 282 0.15 -25.77 19.08
CA PRO A 282 -0.16 -24.81 20.14
C PRO A 282 0.61 -25.02 21.45
N THR A 283 1.21 -26.20 21.66
CA THR A 283 2.05 -26.49 22.84
C THR A 283 3.52 -26.07 22.67
N GLY A 284 3.90 -25.66 21.45
CA GLY A 284 5.10 -24.90 21.11
C GLY A 284 6.39 -25.70 21.01
N ARG A 285 6.33 -27.03 20.85
CA ARG A 285 7.52 -27.90 20.82
C ARG A 285 7.78 -28.56 19.49
N GLU A 286 6.75 -28.71 18.65
CA GLU A 286 6.91 -29.22 17.30
C GLU A 286 7.16 -28.07 16.32
N PHE A 287 8.11 -28.26 15.43
CA PHE A 287 8.44 -27.33 14.36
C PHE A 287 8.37 -28.06 13.04
N ASP A 288 7.62 -27.49 12.11
CA ASP A 288 7.52 -27.99 10.75
C ASP A 288 8.05 -26.96 9.76
N LEU A 289 8.30 -27.41 8.54
CA LEU A 289 8.50 -26.50 7.43
C LEU A 289 7.15 -25.98 6.93
N TRP A 290 7.07 -24.67 6.72
CA TRP A 290 5.95 -23.96 6.15
C TRP A 290 6.40 -23.16 4.94
N ALA A 291 5.50 -22.90 4.02
CA ALA A 291 5.75 -22.02 2.89
C ALA A 291 4.63 -20.99 2.74
N ILE A 292 4.99 -19.77 2.31
CA ILE A 292 4.07 -18.65 2.11
C ILE A 292 4.51 -17.82 0.89
N GLY A 293 3.59 -17.14 0.23
CA GLY A 293 3.86 -16.14 -0.79
C GLY A 293 4.51 -14.90 -0.19
N VAL A 294 5.32 -14.18 -0.97
CA VAL A 294 5.93 -12.91 -0.53
C VAL A 294 4.91 -11.79 -0.28
N ASP A 295 3.66 -11.98 -0.71
CA ASP A 295 2.51 -11.11 -0.47
C ASP A 295 1.67 -11.52 0.77
N GLY A 296 2.08 -12.58 1.47
CA GLY A 296 1.40 -13.12 2.64
C GLY A 296 0.27 -14.11 2.33
N THR A 297 0.04 -14.46 1.06
CA THR A 297 -0.93 -15.49 0.66
C THR A 297 -0.31 -16.88 0.66
N GLY A 298 -1.07 -17.96 0.47
CA GLY A 298 -0.43 -19.23 0.16
C GLY A 298 0.14 -20.01 1.34
N LEU A 299 -0.25 -19.71 2.60
CA LEU A 299 0.32 -20.38 3.76
C LEU A 299 0.03 -21.89 3.72
N GLU A 300 1.09 -22.69 3.69
CA GLU A 300 1.06 -24.13 3.47
C GLU A 300 2.04 -24.83 4.42
N ARG A 301 1.60 -25.91 5.08
CA ARG A 301 2.46 -26.81 5.85
C ARG A 301 3.12 -27.81 4.89
N ILE A 302 4.45 -27.87 4.89
CA ILE A 302 5.26 -28.67 3.97
C ILE A 302 5.68 -30.00 4.59
N THR A 303 5.99 -29.99 5.90
CA THR A 303 6.32 -31.21 6.65
C THR A 303 5.36 -31.43 7.81
N ALA A 304 5.25 -32.68 8.26
CA ALA A 304 4.39 -33.07 9.37
C ALA A 304 5.03 -34.15 10.26
N ALA A 305 6.34 -34.36 10.12
CA ALA A 305 7.06 -35.30 10.97
C ALA A 305 7.13 -34.76 12.41
N PRO A 306 6.82 -35.59 13.43
CA PRO A 306 6.91 -35.14 14.82
C PRO A 306 8.33 -34.67 15.21
N GLY A 307 8.39 -33.68 16.09
CA GLY A 307 9.65 -33.13 16.58
C GLY A 307 10.06 -31.85 15.85
N PHE A 308 11.27 -31.83 15.29
CA PHE A 308 11.84 -30.65 14.66
C PHE A 308 12.14 -30.90 13.19
N ASP A 309 11.61 -30.03 12.32
CA ASP A 309 12.06 -29.80 10.96
C ASP A 309 12.43 -28.32 10.80
N GLY A 310 13.63 -28.05 10.30
CA GLY A 310 14.10 -26.67 10.15
C GLY A 310 15.27 -26.50 9.21
N PHE A 311 15.70 -25.23 9.07
CA PHE A 311 16.78 -24.79 8.19
C PHE A 311 16.62 -25.25 6.72
N PRO A 312 15.46 -24.97 6.08
CA PRO A 312 15.23 -25.33 4.69
C PRO A 312 16.05 -24.46 3.73
N LEU A 313 16.73 -25.07 2.76
CA LEU A 313 17.36 -24.37 1.64
C LEU A 313 17.29 -25.18 0.34
N PHE A 314 16.78 -24.56 -0.71
CA PHE A 314 16.76 -25.14 -2.05
C PHE A 314 18.16 -25.17 -2.67
N SER A 315 18.44 -26.21 -3.46
CA SER A 315 19.61 -26.25 -4.34
C SER A 315 19.54 -25.11 -5.38
N PRO A 316 20.69 -24.65 -5.92
CA PRO A 316 20.70 -23.59 -6.93
C PRO A 316 19.85 -23.89 -8.19
N ASP A 317 19.68 -25.17 -8.53
CA ASP A 317 18.83 -25.61 -9.64
C ASP A 317 17.35 -25.85 -9.26
N GLY A 318 17.00 -25.66 -7.98
CA GLY A 318 15.66 -25.81 -7.44
C GLY A 318 15.13 -27.24 -7.33
N LYS A 319 15.93 -28.26 -7.67
CA LYS A 319 15.46 -29.66 -7.70
C LYS A 319 15.52 -30.36 -6.36
N TRP A 320 16.34 -29.87 -5.44
CA TRP A 320 16.56 -30.48 -4.14
C TRP A 320 16.30 -29.47 -3.02
N LEU A 321 15.78 -29.97 -1.90
CA LEU A 321 15.66 -29.24 -0.65
C LEU A 321 16.59 -29.91 0.38
N ALA A 322 17.50 -29.13 0.96
CA ALA A 322 18.21 -29.53 2.17
C ALA A 322 17.44 -29.02 3.38
N PHE A 323 17.34 -29.84 4.44
CA PHE A 323 16.72 -29.47 5.70
C PHE A 323 17.25 -30.33 6.84
N SER A 324 17.04 -29.90 8.07
CA SER A 324 17.46 -30.61 9.29
C SER A 324 16.24 -31.19 9.99
N SER A 325 16.32 -32.43 10.46
CA SER A 325 15.15 -33.11 11.01
C SER A 325 15.45 -34.09 12.14
N ASN A 326 14.49 -34.25 13.06
CA ASN A 326 14.46 -35.34 14.06
C ASN A 326 13.67 -36.59 13.59
N ARG A 327 13.20 -36.63 12.33
CA ARG A 327 12.27 -37.65 11.81
C ARG A 327 12.70 -39.11 11.95
N ALA A 328 14.00 -39.38 12.07
CA ALA A 328 14.53 -40.74 12.27
C ALA A 328 14.42 -41.25 13.71
N PHE A 329 13.98 -40.40 14.66
CA PHE A 329 13.98 -40.72 16.08
C PHE A 329 12.58 -40.65 16.68
N ALA A 330 12.38 -41.39 17.77
CA ALA A 330 11.16 -41.30 18.55
C ALA A 330 11.00 -39.87 19.13
N PRO A 331 9.77 -39.35 19.26
CA PRO A 331 9.51 -38.05 19.87
C PRO A 331 10.23 -37.88 21.22
N GLY A 332 10.88 -36.74 21.41
CA GLY A 332 11.64 -36.42 22.62
C GLY A 332 13.11 -36.85 22.61
N VAL A 333 13.55 -37.66 21.64
CA VAL A 333 14.98 -37.92 21.41
C VAL A 333 15.62 -36.69 20.79
N ARG A 334 16.58 -36.08 21.49
CA ARG A 334 17.30 -34.90 21.00
C ARG A 334 18.44 -35.34 20.09
N GLN A 335 18.16 -35.60 18.83
CA GLN A 335 19.15 -35.82 17.77
C GLN A 335 18.64 -35.27 16.44
N THR A 336 19.41 -34.39 15.83
CA THR A 336 19.07 -33.73 14.55
C THR A 336 20.04 -34.17 13.48
N ASP A 337 19.51 -34.56 12.32
CA ASP A 337 20.30 -34.97 11.16
C ASP A 337 19.97 -34.12 9.93
N VAL A 338 20.93 -34.00 9.01
CA VAL A 338 20.76 -33.33 7.72
C VAL A 338 20.14 -34.29 6.72
N TYR A 339 19.12 -33.82 6.01
CA TYR A 339 18.42 -34.53 4.95
C TYR A 339 18.47 -33.75 3.65
N VAL A 340 18.42 -34.48 2.54
CA VAL A 340 18.10 -33.93 1.22
C VAL A 340 16.89 -34.65 0.64
N ALA A 341 15.99 -33.90 0.02
CA ALA A 341 14.81 -34.42 -0.64
C ALA A 341 14.71 -33.83 -2.05
N ARG A 342 14.30 -34.64 -3.01
CA ARG A 342 13.94 -34.15 -4.34
C ARG A 342 12.61 -33.43 -4.25
N TRP A 343 12.56 -32.18 -4.68
CA TRP A 343 11.35 -31.38 -4.67
C TRP A 343 10.36 -31.86 -5.73
N ALA A 344 9.10 -32.02 -5.34
CA ALA A 344 7.98 -32.19 -6.24
C ALA A 344 7.04 -30.99 -6.11
N ASP A 345 6.68 -30.40 -7.25
CA ASP A 345 5.64 -29.36 -7.32
C ASP A 345 4.25 -30.03 -7.23
N ALA A 346 3.96 -30.57 -6.05
CA ALA A 346 2.64 -31.07 -5.70
C ALA A 346 1.80 -29.88 -5.21
N ARG A 347 0.50 -29.83 -5.52
CA ARG A 347 -0.40 -28.86 -4.88
C ARG A 347 -1.20 -29.57 -3.81
N THR A 348 -1.04 -29.15 -2.57
CA THR A 348 -1.91 -29.62 -1.49
C THR A 348 -3.18 -28.76 -1.49
N PRO A 349 -4.38 -29.34 -1.65
CA PRO A 349 -5.61 -28.58 -1.49
C PRO A 349 -5.68 -28.01 -0.08
N ARG A 350 -5.86 -26.69 0.04
CA ARG A 350 -6.11 -26.01 1.32
C ARG A 350 -7.29 -25.07 1.22
N ALA A 351 -7.94 -24.80 2.35
CA ALA A 351 -8.91 -23.73 2.44
C ALA A 351 -8.19 -22.38 2.33
N GLU A 352 -8.78 -21.45 1.58
CA GLU A 352 -8.26 -20.08 1.50
C GLU A 352 -8.36 -19.39 2.87
N ASP A 353 -7.31 -18.69 3.24
CA ASP A 353 -7.29 -17.79 4.40
C ASP A 353 -7.70 -16.36 4.01
N ALA A 354 -7.65 -15.42 4.97
CA ALA A 354 -8.03 -14.03 4.73
C ALA A 354 -7.12 -13.34 3.69
N PRO A 355 -5.77 -13.44 3.77
CA PRO A 355 -4.89 -12.95 2.70
C PRO A 355 -5.25 -13.48 1.30
N ASP A 356 -5.52 -14.78 1.16
CA ASP A 356 -5.90 -15.36 -0.14
C ASP A 356 -7.17 -14.72 -0.72
N ARG A 357 -8.21 -14.60 0.11
CA ARG A 357 -9.48 -14.00 -0.29
C ARG A 357 -9.34 -12.54 -0.64
N ILE A 358 -8.53 -11.79 0.12
CA ILE A 358 -8.24 -10.39 -0.16
C ILE A 358 -7.60 -10.26 -1.54
N LEU A 359 -6.50 -10.98 -1.80
CA LEU A 359 -5.79 -10.86 -3.07
C LEU A 359 -6.67 -11.30 -4.24
N ARG A 360 -7.47 -12.36 -4.08
CA ARG A 360 -8.43 -12.79 -5.11
C ARG A 360 -9.48 -11.72 -5.39
N ASN A 361 -10.04 -11.09 -4.36
CA ASN A 361 -11.04 -10.04 -4.54
C ASN A 361 -10.43 -8.80 -5.19
N VAL A 362 -9.23 -8.38 -4.77
CA VAL A 362 -8.51 -7.25 -5.39
C VAL A 362 -8.18 -7.56 -6.85
N ALA A 363 -7.66 -8.74 -7.14
CA ALA A 363 -7.33 -9.16 -8.50
C ALA A 363 -8.53 -9.11 -9.44
N TRP A 364 -9.72 -9.50 -8.95
CA TRP A 364 -10.95 -9.44 -9.73
C TRP A 364 -11.46 -8.00 -9.90
N LEU A 365 -11.46 -7.21 -8.83
CA LEU A 365 -11.95 -5.83 -8.85
C LEU A 365 -11.08 -4.93 -9.72
N ALA A 366 -9.76 -5.10 -9.64
CA ALA A 366 -8.75 -4.36 -10.39
C ALA A 366 -8.29 -5.09 -11.66
N ASP A 367 -9.08 -6.03 -12.17
CA ASP A 367 -8.86 -6.58 -13.51
C ASP A 367 -9.15 -5.48 -14.56
N PRO A 368 -8.30 -5.27 -15.58
CA PRO A 368 -8.57 -4.31 -16.65
C PRO A 368 -9.94 -4.47 -17.33
N ALA A 369 -10.52 -5.68 -17.31
CA ALA A 369 -11.88 -5.95 -17.78
C ALA A 369 -12.98 -5.31 -16.91
N ARG A 370 -12.64 -4.66 -15.80
CA ARG A 370 -13.52 -3.79 -15.00
C ARG A 370 -13.37 -2.32 -15.37
N GLU A 371 -12.66 -1.99 -16.44
CA GLU A 371 -12.61 -0.65 -17.03
C GLU A 371 -12.23 0.46 -16.02
N GLY A 372 -11.45 0.10 -15.00
CA GLY A 372 -11.06 0.99 -13.89
C GLY A 372 -12.21 1.47 -13.02
N ARG A 373 -13.37 0.81 -13.07
CA ARG A 373 -14.55 1.06 -12.23
C ARG A 373 -14.98 2.54 -12.22
N GLY A 374 -14.81 3.21 -13.36
CA GLY A 374 -15.22 4.61 -13.52
C GLY A 374 -16.74 4.77 -13.47
N LEU A 375 -17.22 5.92 -13.00
CA LEU A 375 -18.64 6.27 -13.08
C LEU A 375 -19.18 6.11 -14.50
N GLY A 376 -20.30 5.37 -14.64
CA GLY A 376 -20.96 5.09 -15.91
C GLY A 376 -20.37 3.94 -16.73
N THR A 377 -19.34 3.23 -16.23
CA THR A 377 -18.77 2.05 -16.90
C THR A 377 -19.54 0.77 -16.54
N ALA A 378 -19.50 -0.22 -17.44
CA ALA A 378 -20.03 -1.55 -17.12
C ALA A 378 -19.21 -2.24 -16.01
N GLY A 379 -17.93 -1.88 -15.91
CA GLY A 379 -17.04 -2.29 -14.83
C GLY A 379 -17.49 -1.89 -13.43
N LEU A 380 -18.05 -0.68 -13.26
CA LEU A 380 -18.62 -0.25 -11.97
C LEU A 380 -19.83 -1.10 -11.58
N ASP A 381 -20.77 -1.32 -12.51
CA ASP A 381 -21.95 -2.15 -12.25
C ASP A 381 -21.58 -3.60 -11.92
N ALA A 382 -20.59 -4.15 -12.64
CA ALA A 382 -20.06 -5.48 -12.38
C ALA A 382 -19.42 -5.56 -10.99
N ALA A 383 -18.66 -4.54 -10.57
CA ALA A 383 -18.07 -4.46 -9.24
C ALA A 383 -19.14 -4.41 -8.14
N GLY A 384 -20.19 -3.61 -8.31
CA GLY A 384 -21.32 -3.57 -7.39
C GLY A 384 -21.99 -4.95 -7.25
N ALA A 385 -22.30 -5.62 -8.36
CA ALA A 385 -22.90 -6.96 -8.36
C ALA A 385 -22.00 -8.01 -7.69
N PHE A 386 -20.69 -7.95 -7.93
CA PHE A 386 -19.72 -8.82 -7.27
C PHE A 386 -19.72 -8.64 -5.74
N ILE A 387 -19.79 -7.38 -5.26
CA ILE A 387 -19.84 -7.09 -3.83
C ILE A 387 -21.15 -7.60 -3.22
N GLU A 388 -22.28 -7.45 -3.90
CA GLU A 388 -23.57 -8.03 -3.48
C GLU A 388 -23.50 -9.55 -3.33
N ASP A 389 -22.87 -10.23 -4.28
CA ASP A 389 -22.68 -11.68 -4.21
C ASP A 389 -21.80 -12.09 -3.03
N ARG A 390 -20.74 -11.33 -2.75
CA ARG A 390 -19.88 -11.56 -1.59
C ARG A 390 -20.61 -11.28 -0.27
N PHE A 391 -21.42 -10.22 -0.19
CA PHE A 391 -22.27 -9.97 0.99
C PHE A 391 -23.23 -11.13 1.24
N ARG A 392 -23.84 -11.68 0.19
CA ARG A 392 -24.72 -12.85 0.28
C ARG A 392 -23.99 -14.11 0.71
N GLU A 393 -22.79 -14.35 0.17
CA GLU A 393 -21.93 -15.48 0.52
C GLU A 393 -21.53 -15.45 2.01
N ILE A 394 -21.24 -14.26 2.54
CA ILE A 394 -20.89 -14.06 3.96
C ILE A 394 -22.14 -14.18 4.87
N GLY A 395 -23.34 -13.97 4.31
CA GLY A 395 -24.61 -14.07 5.05
C GLY A 395 -25.11 -12.74 5.61
N LEU A 396 -24.70 -11.60 5.03
CA LEU A 396 -25.26 -10.29 5.36
C LEU A 396 -26.74 -10.24 4.94
N GLN A 397 -27.52 -9.39 5.60
CA GLN A 397 -28.88 -9.07 5.17
C GLN A 397 -28.86 -7.83 4.27
N PRO A 398 -29.71 -7.74 3.24
CA PRO A 398 -29.85 -6.53 2.45
C PRO A 398 -30.31 -5.35 3.31
N ALA A 399 -29.71 -4.18 3.10
CA ALA A 399 -30.04 -2.95 3.84
C ALA A 399 -30.04 -1.68 2.96
N GLY A 400 -30.14 -1.86 1.63
CA GLY A 400 -30.39 -0.79 0.67
C GLY A 400 -31.89 -0.55 0.44
N ASP A 401 -32.21 0.03 -0.70
CA ASP A 401 -33.57 0.39 -1.10
C ASP A 401 -34.43 -0.84 -1.39
N ALA A 402 -35.74 -0.72 -1.16
CA ALA A 402 -36.74 -1.75 -1.45
C ALA A 402 -36.41 -3.16 -0.90
N GLY A 403 -35.63 -3.25 0.19
CA GLY A 403 -35.23 -4.53 0.78
C GLY A 403 -34.14 -5.28 0.01
N GLY A 404 -33.47 -4.62 -0.93
CA GLY A 404 -32.30 -5.11 -1.65
C GLY A 404 -30.98 -4.60 -1.05
N TYR A 405 -29.86 -4.91 -1.71
CA TYR A 405 -28.53 -4.41 -1.30
C TYR A 405 -28.21 -3.02 -1.88
N ARG A 406 -28.90 -2.58 -2.92
CA ARG A 406 -28.54 -1.35 -3.63
C ARG A 406 -29.23 -0.14 -3.02
N GLN A 407 -28.49 0.92 -2.75
CA GLN A 407 -29.04 2.25 -2.52
C GLN A 407 -28.72 3.14 -3.71
N THR A 408 -29.73 3.58 -4.45
CA THR A 408 -29.56 4.23 -5.77
C THR A 408 -29.61 5.75 -5.70
N PHE A 409 -28.75 6.41 -6.48
CA PHE A 409 -28.72 7.86 -6.63
C PHE A 409 -28.23 8.29 -8.03
N ASP A 410 -28.59 9.50 -8.47
CA ASP A 410 -28.22 10.01 -9.79
C ASP A 410 -26.86 10.73 -9.78
N ALA A 411 -25.92 10.21 -10.57
CA ALA A 411 -24.59 10.79 -10.75
C ALA A 411 -24.37 11.27 -12.19
N PRO A 412 -23.58 12.34 -12.41
CA PRO A 412 -23.20 12.76 -13.76
C PRO A 412 -22.18 11.75 -14.33
N VAL A 413 -22.59 11.01 -15.37
CA VAL A 413 -21.77 9.94 -15.96
C VAL A 413 -21.19 10.31 -17.32
N SER A 414 -21.82 11.24 -18.03
CA SER A 414 -21.38 11.67 -19.36
C SER A 414 -21.74 13.14 -19.61
N VAL A 415 -21.10 13.75 -20.61
CA VAL A 415 -21.50 15.04 -21.15
C VAL A 415 -21.69 14.88 -22.66
N ARG A 416 -22.90 15.17 -23.13
CA ARG A 416 -23.25 15.12 -24.54
C ARG A 416 -23.13 16.51 -25.17
N VAL A 417 -22.35 16.59 -26.24
CA VAL A 417 -22.26 17.78 -27.09
C VAL A 417 -23.41 17.76 -28.09
N GLU A 418 -24.30 18.73 -27.99
CA GLU A 418 -25.46 18.82 -28.88
C GLU A 418 -25.04 19.30 -30.27
N SER A 419 -25.78 18.89 -31.31
CA SER A 419 -25.52 19.27 -32.71
C SER A 419 -25.60 20.79 -32.97
N ALA A 420 -26.23 21.54 -32.06
CA ALA A 420 -26.29 22.99 -32.11
C ALA A 420 -24.96 23.67 -31.72
N THR A 421 -23.98 22.92 -31.21
CA THR A 421 -22.65 23.43 -30.88
C THR A 421 -21.89 23.79 -32.16
N ALA A 422 -21.41 25.03 -32.25
CA ALA A 422 -20.69 25.53 -33.42
C ALA A 422 -19.69 26.61 -33.04
N VAL A 423 -18.57 26.64 -33.76
CA VAL A 423 -17.54 27.69 -33.65
C VAL A 423 -17.32 28.31 -35.02
N LEU A 424 -17.49 29.63 -35.12
CA LEU A 424 -17.18 30.43 -36.31
C LEU A 424 -16.02 31.37 -35.99
N ILE A 425 -14.99 31.36 -36.82
CA ILE A 425 -13.79 32.21 -36.70
C ILE A 425 -13.68 33.00 -38.00
N ASP A 426 -13.80 34.32 -37.92
CA ASP A 426 -13.72 35.23 -39.08
C ASP A 426 -14.69 34.82 -40.22
N GLY A 427 -15.88 34.33 -39.84
CA GLY A 427 -16.91 33.83 -40.76
C GLY A 427 -16.73 32.39 -41.24
N ALA A 428 -15.60 31.74 -40.97
CA ALA A 428 -15.35 30.34 -41.32
C ALA A 428 -15.71 29.38 -40.17
N ALA A 429 -16.37 28.26 -40.49
CA ALA A 429 -16.70 27.24 -39.51
C ALA A 429 -15.49 26.36 -39.15
N ALA A 430 -15.22 26.17 -37.85
CA ALA A 430 -14.17 25.28 -37.37
C ALA A 430 -14.60 23.79 -37.34
N ALA A 431 -15.46 23.36 -38.26
CA ALA A 431 -16.06 22.02 -38.22
C ALA A 431 -14.99 20.90 -38.20
N GLY A 432 -15.07 20.00 -37.22
CA GLY A 432 -14.11 18.90 -37.06
C GLY A 432 -12.74 19.30 -36.50
N THR A 433 -12.51 20.58 -36.21
CA THR A 433 -11.22 21.10 -35.71
C THR A 433 -11.33 21.71 -34.31
N PHE A 434 -12.40 21.42 -33.56
CA PHE A 434 -12.54 21.83 -32.16
C PHE A 434 -13.18 20.74 -31.28
N SER A 435 -12.94 20.84 -29.98
CA SER A 435 -13.71 20.17 -28.93
C SER A 435 -14.19 21.16 -27.88
N VAL A 436 -15.15 20.74 -27.07
CA VAL A 436 -15.71 21.55 -25.99
C VAL A 436 -15.14 21.07 -24.65
N ALA A 437 -14.82 21.98 -23.74
CA ALA A 437 -14.46 21.59 -22.39
C ALA A 437 -15.68 21.01 -21.66
N GLY A 438 -15.52 19.91 -20.93
CA GLY A 438 -16.63 19.26 -20.22
C GLY A 438 -17.33 20.16 -19.18
N PHE A 439 -16.58 21.11 -18.61
CA PHE A 439 -17.09 22.15 -17.72
C PHE A 439 -17.61 23.41 -18.43
N SER A 440 -17.66 23.46 -19.76
CA SER A 440 -18.11 24.67 -20.46
C SER A 440 -19.55 25.02 -20.07
N ALA A 441 -19.84 26.30 -19.89
CA ALA A 441 -21.24 26.74 -19.82
C ALA A 441 -21.86 26.65 -21.22
N SER A 442 -23.15 26.33 -21.29
CA SER A 442 -23.93 26.46 -22.52
C SER A 442 -24.24 27.93 -22.81
N GLY A 443 -24.16 28.35 -24.07
CA GLY A 443 -24.38 29.73 -24.47
C GLY A 443 -24.05 29.98 -25.94
N ASP A 444 -24.48 31.13 -26.46
CA ASP A 444 -24.21 31.57 -27.83
C ASP A 444 -23.66 32.99 -27.78
N ILE A 445 -22.34 33.11 -27.98
CA ILE A 445 -21.60 34.35 -27.80
C ILE A 445 -20.92 34.70 -29.11
N GLU A 446 -21.19 35.90 -29.63
CA GLU A 446 -20.51 36.47 -30.79
C GLU A 446 -19.84 37.77 -30.36
N GLY A 447 -18.56 37.93 -30.71
CA GLY A 447 -17.81 39.13 -30.37
C GLY A 447 -16.41 39.16 -30.99
N GLU A 448 -15.76 40.31 -30.87
CA GLU A 448 -14.35 40.44 -31.26
C GLU A 448 -13.47 39.60 -30.33
N ALA A 449 -12.47 38.95 -30.92
CA ALA A 449 -11.51 38.12 -30.22
C ALA A 449 -10.24 38.88 -29.83
N VAL A 450 -9.70 38.56 -28.65
CA VAL A 450 -8.47 39.17 -28.11
C VAL A 450 -7.52 38.06 -27.66
N LEU A 451 -6.29 38.05 -28.18
CA LEU A 451 -5.25 37.11 -27.76
C LEU A 451 -4.64 37.53 -26.42
N ALA A 452 -4.90 36.74 -25.38
CA ALA A 452 -4.43 36.96 -24.01
C ALA A 452 -3.33 35.96 -23.62
N GLY A 453 -2.29 35.83 -24.46
CA GLY A 453 -1.11 35.00 -24.15
C GLY A 453 -1.47 33.55 -23.77
N TYR A 454 -0.99 33.08 -22.62
CA TYR A 454 -1.35 31.79 -22.03
C TYR A 454 -2.55 31.89 -21.06
N GLY A 455 -3.19 33.06 -20.95
CA GLY A 455 -4.31 33.27 -20.03
C GLY A 455 -3.92 33.22 -18.56
N ILE A 456 -2.66 33.52 -18.23
CA ILE A 456 -2.15 33.49 -16.86
C ILE A 456 -2.24 34.88 -16.24
N SER A 457 -2.89 35.00 -15.09
CA SER A 457 -2.85 36.19 -14.24
C SER A 457 -2.56 35.77 -12.80
N ASP A 458 -1.32 36.00 -12.35
CA ASP A 458 -0.84 35.59 -11.03
C ASP A 458 0.24 36.55 -10.50
N THR A 459 -0.03 37.15 -9.35
CA THR A 459 0.88 38.10 -8.70
C THR A 459 2.15 37.44 -8.16
N GLY A 460 2.10 36.18 -7.75
CA GLY A 460 3.24 35.43 -7.24
C GLY A 460 4.25 35.08 -8.34
N LEU A 461 3.76 34.81 -9.55
CA LEU A 461 4.59 34.69 -10.75
C LEU A 461 5.02 36.05 -11.33
N GLY A 462 4.39 37.15 -10.90
CA GLY A 462 4.58 38.47 -11.50
C GLY A 462 4.21 38.51 -12.98
N ARG A 463 3.17 37.75 -13.38
CA ARG A 463 2.72 37.62 -14.77
C ARG A 463 1.22 37.86 -14.86
N ASP A 464 0.83 38.78 -15.73
CA ASP A 464 -0.56 39.02 -16.08
C ASP A 464 -0.71 39.23 -17.59
N ASP A 465 -1.10 38.16 -18.29
CA ASP A 465 -1.29 38.11 -19.73
C ASP A 465 -2.44 39.01 -20.22
N TYR A 466 -3.28 39.52 -19.31
CA TYR A 466 -4.39 40.43 -19.62
C TYR A 466 -3.99 41.90 -19.49
N THR A 467 -2.77 42.21 -19.04
CA THR A 467 -2.29 43.59 -18.87
C THR A 467 -2.39 44.37 -20.18
N GLY A 468 -3.15 45.46 -20.17
CA GLY A 468 -3.34 46.33 -21.33
C GLY A 468 -4.25 45.76 -22.42
N LEU A 469 -5.03 44.71 -22.13
CA LEU A 469 -6.03 44.13 -23.02
C LEU A 469 -7.45 44.49 -22.54
N ASP A 470 -8.33 44.87 -23.47
CA ASP A 470 -9.76 45.02 -23.20
C ASP A 470 -10.50 43.75 -23.64
N VAL A 471 -10.73 42.83 -22.70
CA VAL A 471 -11.45 41.57 -22.96
C VAL A 471 -12.90 41.58 -22.46
N LYS A 472 -13.36 42.70 -21.90
CA LYS A 472 -14.68 42.79 -21.26
C LYS A 472 -15.79 42.68 -22.30
N GLY A 473 -16.65 41.68 -22.16
CA GLY A 473 -17.73 41.40 -23.13
C GLY A 473 -17.27 40.71 -24.42
N ARG A 474 -15.98 40.36 -24.53
CA ARG A 474 -15.35 39.84 -25.75
C ARG A 474 -15.03 38.34 -25.65
N VAL A 475 -14.50 37.77 -26.74
CA VAL A 475 -13.98 36.39 -26.76
C VAL A 475 -12.49 36.42 -26.45
N ALA A 476 -12.06 35.74 -25.38
CA ALA A 476 -10.64 35.58 -25.09
C ALA A 476 -10.07 34.40 -25.90
N VAL A 477 -8.92 34.61 -26.54
CA VAL A 477 -8.14 33.54 -27.19
C VAL A 477 -6.87 33.34 -26.38
N VAL A 478 -6.59 32.11 -25.95
CA VAL A 478 -5.41 31.78 -25.15
C VAL A 478 -4.67 30.58 -25.70
N ARG A 479 -3.36 30.54 -25.43
CA ARG A 479 -2.49 29.41 -25.72
C ARG A 479 -2.72 28.29 -24.71
N ARG A 480 -2.79 27.05 -25.21
CA ARG A 480 -2.78 25.82 -24.41
C ARG A 480 -1.43 25.68 -23.70
N PHE A 481 -1.42 24.99 -22.56
CA PHE A 481 -0.21 24.75 -21.73
C PHE A 481 0.33 26.02 -21.07
N VAL A 482 1.65 26.10 -20.90
CA VAL A 482 2.38 27.21 -20.26
C VAL A 482 3.58 27.58 -21.13
N PRO A 483 4.19 28.76 -20.96
CA PRO A 483 5.41 29.13 -21.69
C PRO A 483 6.59 28.27 -21.22
N GLU A 484 6.95 27.25 -22.01
CA GLU A 484 7.98 26.28 -21.65
C GLU A 484 9.39 26.88 -21.55
N SER A 485 9.62 28.00 -22.25
CA SER A 485 10.86 28.76 -22.21
C SER A 485 11.05 29.54 -20.90
N ASP A 486 10.00 29.74 -20.10
CA ASP A 486 10.06 30.48 -18.84
C ASP A 486 10.46 29.51 -17.69
N PRO A 487 11.62 29.72 -17.04
CA PRO A 487 12.11 28.87 -15.95
C PRO A 487 11.15 28.73 -14.77
N LYS A 488 10.21 29.67 -14.58
CA LYS A 488 9.17 29.59 -13.54
C LYS A 488 8.25 28.38 -13.72
N PHE A 489 8.16 27.86 -14.93
CA PHE A 489 7.42 26.64 -15.25
C PHE A 489 8.33 25.43 -15.41
N ALA A 490 9.59 25.45 -14.99
CA ALA A 490 10.43 24.25 -15.03
C ALA A 490 9.90 23.14 -14.08
N ALA A 491 9.29 23.54 -12.96
CA ALA A 491 8.69 22.63 -11.98
C ALA A 491 7.30 22.13 -12.41
N LYS A 492 6.97 20.89 -12.02
CA LYS A 492 5.70 20.23 -12.38
C LYS A 492 4.46 20.95 -11.85
N ASP A 493 4.52 21.48 -10.62
CA ASP A 493 3.37 22.09 -9.94
C ASP A 493 2.86 23.36 -10.66
N PRO A 494 3.70 24.39 -10.94
CA PRO A 494 3.30 25.52 -11.78
C PRO A 494 2.80 25.11 -13.17
N LYS A 495 3.43 24.12 -13.83
CA LYS A 495 2.96 23.63 -15.14
C LYS A 495 1.53 23.10 -15.07
N GLN A 496 1.24 22.26 -14.08
CA GLN A 496 -0.09 21.67 -13.92
C GLN A 496 -1.14 22.70 -13.56
N ARG A 497 -0.84 23.60 -12.60
CA ARG A 497 -1.76 24.63 -12.14
C ARG A 497 -2.14 25.63 -13.25
N PHE A 498 -1.14 26.22 -13.91
CA PHE A 498 -1.38 27.29 -14.89
C PHE A 498 -1.66 26.76 -16.30
N GLY A 499 -1.38 25.48 -16.54
CA GLY A 499 -1.79 24.75 -17.75
C GLY A 499 -3.23 24.26 -17.71
N ASP A 500 -3.88 24.23 -16.55
CA ASP A 500 -5.25 23.76 -16.37
C ASP A 500 -6.25 24.61 -17.17
N LEU A 501 -7.09 23.95 -17.97
CA LEU A 501 -8.05 24.62 -18.85
C LEU A 501 -9.13 25.35 -18.04
N ARG A 502 -9.52 24.80 -16.89
CA ARG A 502 -10.55 25.39 -16.04
C ARG A 502 -10.02 26.64 -15.33
N PHE A 503 -8.78 26.61 -14.87
CA PHE A 503 -8.09 27.80 -14.37
C PHE A 503 -8.05 28.92 -15.42
N LYS A 504 -7.68 28.62 -16.67
CA LYS A 504 -7.67 29.62 -17.76
C LYS A 504 -9.06 30.21 -18.03
N ALA A 505 -10.11 29.39 -18.00
CA ALA A 505 -11.49 29.84 -18.13
C ALA A 505 -11.92 30.74 -16.96
N TRP A 506 -11.54 30.36 -15.74
CA TRP A 506 -11.77 31.18 -14.55
C TRP A 506 -11.09 32.55 -14.69
N VAL A 507 -9.80 32.61 -15.04
CA VAL A 507 -9.08 33.88 -15.24
C VAL A 507 -9.76 34.72 -16.34
N ALA A 508 -10.08 34.15 -17.50
CA ALA A 508 -10.74 34.87 -18.58
C ALA A 508 -12.07 35.49 -18.14
N ARG A 509 -12.87 34.74 -17.37
CA ARG A 509 -14.13 35.18 -16.79
C ARG A 509 -13.93 36.34 -15.80
N GLU A 510 -12.93 36.25 -14.93
CA GLU A 510 -12.60 37.30 -13.95
C GLU A 510 -12.18 38.62 -14.61
N HIS A 511 -11.56 38.56 -15.80
CA HIS A 511 -11.27 39.74 -16.62
C HIS A 511 -12.46 40.21 -17.49
N GLY A 512 -13.60 39.51 -17.43
CA GLY A 512 -14.85 39.91 -18.07
C GLY A 512 -15.09 39.33 -19.46
N ALA A 513 -14.30 38.36 -19.90
CA ALA A 513 -14.55 37.64 -21.15
C ALA A 513 -15.89 36.90 -21.10
N LYS A 514 -16.56 36.77 -22.25
CA LYS A 514 -17.85 36.08 -22.38
C LYS A 514 -17.73 34.69 -22.97
N ALA A 515 -16.61 34.36 -23.61
CA ALA A 515 -16.24 33.02 -24.06
C ALA A 515 -14.71 32.87 -24.09
N LEU A 516 -14.23 31.63 -24.03
CA LEU A 516 -12.81 31.28 -24.14
C LEU A 516 -12.56 30.33 -25.31
N VAL A 517 -11.60 30.67 -26.16
CA VAL A 517 -11.05 29.82 -27.20
C VAL A 517 -9.61 29.48 -26.83
N VAL A 518 -9.31 28.18 -26.69
CA VAL A 518 -7.96 27.69 -26.38
C VAL A 518 -7.35 27.06 -27.62
N VAL A 519 -6.10 27.37 -27.93
CA VAL A 519 -5.39 26.80 -29.07
C VAL A 519 -3.98 26.37 -28.70
N ASP A 520 -3.53 25.24 -29.22
CA ASP A 520 -2.15 24.80 -29.09
C ASP A 520 -1.23 25.64 -30.00
N TRP A 521 -0.79 26.79 -29.50
CA TRP A 521 0.03 27.74 -30.26
C TRP A 521 1.25 28.20 -29.44
N PRO A 522 2.40 27.50 -29.53
CA PRO A 522 3.60 27.86 -28.76
C PRO A 522 4.22 29.20 -29.20
N GLU A 523 4.97 29.84 -28.29
CA GLU A 523 5.63 31.13 -28.55
C GLU A 523 6.75 31.01 -29.58
N ASP A 524 7.55 29.94 -29.50
CA ASP A 524 8.51 29.59 -30.53
C ASP A 524 7.80 28.96 -31.73
N GLN A 525 8.01 29.57 -32.90
CA GLN A 525 7.42 29.13 -34.18
C GLN A 525 8.49 28.66 -35.17
N ALA A 526 9.76 28.57 -34.77
CA ALA A 526 10.84 28.09 -35.62
C ALA A 526 10.68 26.60 -35.96
N GLU A 527 10.25 25.80 -34.98
CA GLU A 527 9.87 24.40 -35.15
C GLU A 527 8.63 24.10 -34.30
N LEU A 528 7.50 23.83 -34.95
CA LEU A 528 6.24 23.60 -34.23
C LEU A 528 6.20 22.15 -33.72
N PRO A 529 5.95 21.93 -32.41
CA PRO A 529 5.78 20.59 -31.87
C PRO A 529 4.54 19.90 -32.46
N SER A 530 4.44 18.58 -32.27
CA SER A 530 3.23 17.84 -32.61
C SER A 530 2.03 18.41 -31.86
N GLU A 531 0.93 18.68 -32.55
CA GLU A 531 -0.27 19.21 -31.92
C GLU A 531 -0.90 18.21 -30.94
N ALA A 532 -1.22 18.68 -29.74
CA ALA A 532 -1.85 17.85 -28.74
C ALA A 532 -3.29 17.47 -29.13
N ARG A 533 -3.67 16.20 -28.88
CA ARG A 533 -5.04 15.73 -29.10
C ARG A 533 -6.06 16.61 -28.38
N LEU A 534 -7.18 16.86 -29.05
CA LEU A 534 -8.30 17.59 -28.48
C LEU A 534 -8.88 16.79 -27.29
N PRO A 535 -9.12 17.42 -26.13
CA PRO A 535 -9.70 16.74 -24.99
C PRO A 535 -11.14 16.32 -25.30
N GLN A 536 -11.53 15.15 -24.82
CA GLN A 536 -12.92 14.71 -24.83
C GLN A 536 -13.69 15.38 -23.68
N PRO A 537 -14.93 15.86 -23.91
CA PRO A 537 -15.78 16.36 -22.84
C PRO A 537 -16.02 15.28 -21.79
N ARG A 538 -15.89 15.63 -20.51
CA ARG A 538 -16.18 14.74 -19.38
C ARG A 538 -17.04 15.47 -18.36
N PRO A 539 -17.92 14.77 -17.61
CA PRO A 539 -18.70 15.40 -16.55
C PRO A 539 -17.78 16.01 -15.49
N GLU A 540 -18.14 17.22 -15.08
CA GLU A 540 -17.56 17.89 -13.92
C GLU A 540 -18.65 18.29 -12.95
N THR A 541 -18.26 18.56 -11.71
CA THR A 541 -19.12 18.95 -10.57
C THR A 541 -19.90 20.25 -10.83
N SER A 542 -19.35 21.17 -11.63
CA SER A 542 -19.98 22.45 -11.96
C SER A 542 -19.47 23.02 -13.30
N ASP A 543 -20.25 23.89 -13.94
CA ASP A 543 -19.78 24.63 -15.12
C ASP A 543 -18.81 25.77 -14.76
N GLY A 544 -18.00 26.20 -15.72
CA GLY A 544 -16.99 27.27 -15.57
C GLY A 544 -17.55 28.68 -15.73
N GLY A 545 -18.85 28.83 -16.02
CA GLY A 545 -19.55 30.10 -16.13
C GLY A 545 -19.48 30.81 -17.49
N ILE A 546 -18.67 30.32 -18.44
CA ILE A 546 -18.57 30.82 -19.82
C ILE A 546 -18.44 29.66 -20.82
N PRO A 547 -18.84 29.83 -22.10
CA PRO A 547 -18.51 28.89 -23.16
C PRO A 547 -17.01 28.74 -23.37
N VAL A 548 -16.50 27.50 -23.42
CA VAL A 548 -15.08 27.17 -23.57
C VAL A 548 -14.88 26.11 -24.64
N VAL A 549 -14.11 26.44 -25.67
CA VAL A 549 -13.76 25.53 -26.77
C VAL A 549 -12.24 25.44 -26.95
N ILE A 550 -11.76 24.25 -27.30
CA ILE A 550 -10.37 23.99 -27.64
C ILE A 550 -10.32 23.75 -29.15
N VAL A 551 -9.55 24.54 -29.88
CA VAL A 551 -9.46 24.47 -31.35
C VAL A 551 -8.06 24.01 -31.77
N GLN A 552 -7.98 23.35 -32.92
CA GLN A 552 -6.72 23.05 -33.58
C GLN A 552 -6.12 24.32 -34.20
N ARG A 553 -4.81 24.34 -34.42
CA ARG A 553 -4.06 25.40 -35.11
C ARG A 553 -4.67 25.75 -36.46
N SER A 554 -5.12 24.73 -37.20
CA SER A 554 -5.76 24.87 -38.51
C SER A 554 -6.98 25.81 -38.47
N ALA A 555 -7.75 25.82 -37.36
CA ALA A 555 -8.94 26.66 -37.20
C ALA A 555 -8.60 28.15 -37.04
N LEU A 556 -7.40 28.47 -36.51
CA LEU A 556 -6.94 29.84 -36.28
C LEU A 556 -5.83 30.28 -37.25
N GLN A 557 -5.43 29.44 -38.21
CA GLN A 557 -4.27 29.69 -39.07
C GLN A 557 -4.31 31.06 -39.77
N THR A 558 -5.48 31.46 -40.30
CA THR A 558 -5.69 32.74 -40.98
C THR A 558 -5.93 33.90 -40.02
N ALA A 559 -6.55 33.64 -38.87
CA ALA A 559 -6.91 34.63 -37.88
C ALA A 559 -5.76 35.00 -36.92
N MET A 560 -4.85 34.07 -36.63
CA MET A 560 -3.80 34.24 -35.61
C MET A 560 -2.84 35.40 -35.90
N PRO A 561 -2.33 35.62 -37.14
CA PRO A 561 -1.49 36.78 -37.43
C PRO A 561 -2.19 38.11 -37.11
N ARG A 562 -3.50 38.21 -37.37
CA ARG A 562 -4.34 39.37 -37.05
C ARG A 562 -4.51 39.52 -35.54
N LEU A 563 -4.78 38.43 -34.83
CA LEU A 563 -4.88 38.40 -33.36
C LEU A 563 -3.57 38.84 -32.70
N MET A 564 -2.42 38.36 -33.18
CA MET A 564 -1.08 38.78 -32.71
C MET A 564 -0.81 40.26 -33.00
N ALA A 565 -1.29 40.77 -34.13
CA ALA A 565 -1.23 42.19 -34.49
C ALA A 565 -2.33 43.05 -33.82
N ARG A 566 -3.13 42.50 -32.91
CA ARG A 566 -4.25 43.16 -32.22
C ARG A 566 -5.30 43.76 -33.15
N GLN A 567 -5.50 43.14 -34.31
CA GLN A 567 -6.56 43.52 -35.24
C GLN A 567 -7.88 42.81 -34.87
N PRO A 568 -9.05 43.43 -35.12
CA PRO A 568 -10.34 42.80 -34.83
C PRO A 568 -10.52 41.49 -35.60
N VAL A 569 -10.95 40.43 -34.90
CA VAL A 569 -11.34 39.14 -35.50
C VAL A 569 -12.68 38.73 -34.88
N PRO A 570 -13.78 38.68 -35.63
CA PRO A 570 -15.06 38.22 -35.09
C PRO A 570 -15.02 36.71 -34.86
N ILE A 571 -15.40 36.27 -33.66
CA ILE A 571 -15.57 34.86 -33.31
C ILE A 571 -16.96 34.67 -32.71
N ARG A 572 -17.66 33.63 -33.16
CA ARG A 572 -18.88 33.13 -32.52
C ARG A 572 -18.63 31.77 -31.91
N VAL A 573 -18.90 31.64 -30.62
CA VAL A 573 -18.83 30.39 -29.86
C VAL A 573 -20.23 30.05 -29.37
N ARG A 574 -20.82 29.03 -29.99
CA ARG A 574 -22.07 28.42 -29.55
C ARG A 574 -21.78 27.07 -28.94
N VAL A 575 -22.04 26.94 -27.65
CA VAL A 575 -21.93 25.68 -26.91
C VAL A 575 -23.30 25.26 -26.41
N ALA A 576 -23.68 24.03 -26.71
CA ALA A 576 -24.84 23.38 -26.14
C ALA A 576 -24.41 22.02 -25.58
N LEU A 577 -24.38 21.91 -24.25
CA LEU A 577 -24.02 20.70 -23.52
C LEU A 577 -25.19 20.23 -22.67
N THR A 578 -25.37 18.91 -22.66
CA THR A 578 -26.28 18.22 -21.74
C THR A 578 -25.45 17.29 -20.87
N VAL A 579 -25.44 17.52 -19.55
CA VAL A 579 -24.86 16.57 -18.58
C VAL A 579 -25.85 15.43 -18.40
N GLU A 580 -25.46 14.23 -18.79
CA GLU A 580 -26.29 13.05 -18.62
C GLU A 580 -26.08 12.48 -17.22
N ARG A 581 -27.16 12.43 -16.45
CA ARG A 581 -27.18 11.85 -15.12
C ARG A 581 -27.88 10.51 -15.18
N ASN A 582 -27.17 9.46 -14.77
CA ASN A 582 -27.69 8.12 -14.73
C ASN A 582 -27.69 7.59 -13.28
N PRO A 583 -28.60 6.67 -12.96
CA PRO A 583 -28.58 5.99 -11.68
C PRO A 583 -27.29 5.19 -11.49
N VAL A 584 -26.63 5.41 -10.35
CA VAL A 584 -25.56 4.58 -9.79
C VAL A 584 -25.99 4.12 -8.39
N PHE A 585 -25.22 3.27 -7.71
CA PHE A 585 -25.66 2.75 -6.40
C PHE A 585 -24.53 2.49 -5.41
N ASN A 586 -24.81 2.68 -4.12
CA ASN A 586 -24.03 2.07 -3.05
C ASN A 586 -24.49 0.62 -2.84
N VAL A 587 -23.61 -0.24 -2.33
CA VAL A 587 -23.95 -1.61 -1.90
C VAL A 587 -23.97 -1.68 -0.38
N VAL A 588 -25.12 -1.99 0.22
CA VAL A 588 -25.39 -1.85 1.65
C VAL A 588 -25.88 -3.19 2.22
N GLY A 589 -25.09 -3.77 3.13
CA GLY A 589 -25.42 -4.98 3.86
C GLY A 589 -25.47 -4.76 5.37
N ARG A 590 -26.21 -5.62 6.09
CA ARG A 590 -26.39 -5.55 7.53
C ARG A 590 -26.03 -6.87 8.20
N ILE A 591 -25.25 -6.80 9.26
CA ILE A 591 -25.00 -7.88 10.22
C ILE A 591 -25.87 -7.60 11.44
N PRO A 592 -26.95 -8.37 11.68
CA PRO A 592 -27.81 -8.14 12.82
C PRO A 592 -27.10 -8.53 14.12
N ALA A 593 -27.18 -7.67 15.13
CA ALA A 593 -26.79 -8.02 16.50
C ALA A 593 -27.62 -9.21 16.99
N ARG A 594 -26.97 -10.18 17.62
CA ARG A 594 -27.63 -11.36 18.21
C ARG A 594 -27.50 -11.43 19.73
N ALA A 595 -26.85 -10.46 20.38
CA ALA A 595 -26.89 -10.35 21.84
C ALA A 595 -28.32 -10.11 22.34
N MET A 596 -28.64 -10.66 23.51
CA MET A 596 -29.99 -10.55 24.12
C MET A 596 -30.34 -9.11 24.54
N ASN A 597 -29.34 -8.28 24.87
CA ASN A 597 -29.48 -6.91 25.34
C ASN A 597 -29.09 -5.90 24.24
N LYS A 598 -29.87 -5.88 23.15
CA LYS A 598 -29.64 -4.98 22.00
C LYS A 598 -29.65 -3.50 22.39
N LEU A 599 -28.91 -2.71 21.64
CA LEU A 599 -28.77 -1.26 21.78
C LEU A 599 -29.21 -0.57 20.48
N ASP A 600 -29.73 0.65 20.60
CA ASP A 600 -30.11 1.45 19.45
C ASP A 600 -28.89 1.95 18.66
N GLY A 601 -29.11 2.12 17.36
CA GLY A 601 -28.11 2.58 16.40
C GLY A 601 -27.29 1.44 15.80
N ALA A 602 -26.44 1.80 14.85
CA ALA A 602 -25.56 0.86 14.16
C ALA A 602 -24.12 1.38 14.08
N VAL A 603 -23.17 0.45 14.00
CA VAL A 603 -21.78 0.76 13.60
C VAL A 603 -21.71 0.69 12.08
N LEU A 604 -21.09 1.69 11.45
CA LEU A 604 -20.90 1.71 10.01
C LEU A 604 -19.45 1.34 9.66
N VAL A 605 -19.26 0.43 8.72
CA VAL A 605 -17.96 0.09 8.14
C VAL A 605 -18.06 0.30 6.63
N GLY A 606 -17.14 1.05 6.03
CA GLY A 606 -17.24 1.34 4.60
C GLY A 606 -15.90 1.50 3.87
N ALA A 607 -15.98 1.39 2.55
CA ALA A 607 -14.92 1.66 1.58
C ALA A 607 -15.59 2.04 0.24
N HIS A 608 -14.97 2.84 -0.61
CA HIS A 608 -15.50 3.04 -1.97
C HIS A 608 -15.03 1.94 -2.92
N TYR A 609 -15.82 1.69 -3.97
CA TYR A 609 -15.53 0.66 -4.95
C TYR A 609 -15.35 1.19 -6.37
N ASP A 610 -15.63 2.48 -6.63
CA ASP A 610 -15.25 3.14 -7.88
C ASP A 610 -13.74 3.44 -7.93
N HIS A 611 -13.25 3.72 -9.13
CA HIS A 611 -11.93 4.33 -9.35
C HIS A 611 -11.97 5.17 -10.64
N LEU A 612 -10.81 5.64 -11.13
CA LEU A 612 -10.70 6.65 -12.19
C LEU A 612 -11.03 6.19 -13.63
N GLY A 613 -11.41 4.94 -13.84
CA GLY A 613 -11.72 4.44 -15.17
C GLY A 613 -10.51 4.46 -16.11
N MET A 614 -10.55 5.32 -17.14
CA MET A 614 -9.46 5.54 -18.10
C MET A 614 -8.58 6.77 -17.75
N GLY A 615 -8.45 7.07 -16.45
CA GLY A 615 -7.76 8.24 -15.92
C GLY A 615 -8.57 9.52 -16.05
N GLY A 616 -7.91 10.66 -16.23
CA GLY A 616 -8.59 11.96 -16.36
C GLY A 616 -7.93 13.04 -15.50
N ARG A 617 -8.71 14.03 -15.08
CA ARG A 617 -8.23 15.18 -14.29
C ARG A 617 -7.56 14.78 -12.98
N PHE A 618 -8.07 13.74 -12.32
CA PHE A 618 -7.51 13.24 -11.06
C PHE A 618 -6.39 12.21 -11.24
N SER A 619 -6.09 11.80 -12.49
CA SER A 619 -4.96 10.90 -12.79
C SER A 619 -3.62 11.57 -12.50
N LEU A 620 -2.73 10.86 -11.80
CA LEU A 620 -1.33 11.25 -11.63
C LEU A 620 -0.43 10.80 -12.79
N ALA A 621 -1.03 10.22 -13.84
CA ALA A 621 -0.46 9.97 -15.17
C ALA A 621 -1.37 10.61 -16.26
N PRO A 622 -1.48 11.95 -16.31
CA PRO A 622 -2.45 12.64 -17.17
C PRO A 622 -2.14 12.56 -18.66
N ASP A 623 -0.93 12.13 -19.03
CA ASP A 623 -0.47 11.86 -20.39
C ASP A 623 -0.90 10.48 -20.90
N ARG A 624 -1.37 9.60 -20.01
CA ARG A 624 -1.81 8.26 -20.35
C ARG A 624 -3.33 8.16 -20.37
N HIS A 625 -3.85 7.47 -21.38
CA HIS A 625 -5.25 7.10 -21.48
C HIS A 625 -5.35 5.58 -21.50
N GLU A 626 -5.08 5.01 -20.33
CA GLU A 626 -5.06 3.58 -20.06
C GLU A 626 -6.04 3.32 -18.91
N VAL A 627 -6.43 2.06 -18.72
CA VAL A 627 -7.21 1.68 -17.54
C VAL A 627 -6.39 1.98 -16.28
N HIS A 628 -7.02 2.65 -15.32
CA HIS A 628 -6.54 2.81 -13.95
C HIS A 628 -7.17 1.69 -13.13
N PRO A 629 -6.43 0.62 -12.77
CA PRO A 629 -7.06 -0.55 -12.18
C PRO A 629 -7.49 -0.33 -10.73
N GLY A 630 -6.82 0.54 -9.97
CA GLY A 630 -7.21 0.88 -8.61
C GLY A 630 -7.13 -0.30 -7.65
N ALA A 631 -6.00 -1.01 -7.64
CA ALA A 631 -5.82 -2.19 -6.81
C ALA A 631 -5.71 -1.84 -5.32
N ASP A 632 -4.88 -0.87 -4.97
CA ASP A 632 -4.88 -0.33 -3.62
C ASP A 632 -6.01 0.69 -3.44
N ASP A 633 -6.31 1.47 -4.47
CA ASP A 633 -7.30 2.56 -4.46
C ASP A 633 -8.53 2.26 -5.35
N ASN A 634 -9.62 1.70 -4.84
CA ASN A 634 -9.76 1.20 -3.47
C ASN A 634 -10.31 -0.22 -3.42
N ALA A 635 -9.87 -1.06 -4.37
CA ALA A 635 -10.18 -2.48 -4.32
C ALA A 635 -9.65 -3.14 -3.03
N SER A 636 -8.55 -2.64 -2.44
CA SER A 636 -8.02 -3.11 -1.17
C SER A 636 -8.98 -2.84 0.00
N GLY A 637 -9.58 -1.66 0.09
CA GLY A 637 -10.59 -1.31 1.10
C GLY A 637 -11.83 -2.17 0.95
N VAL A 638 -12.33 -2.36 -0.27
CA VAL A 638 -13.46 -3.26 -0.55
C VAL A 638 -13.14 -4.70 -0.11
N ALA A 639 -11.97 -5.21 -0.45
CA ALA A 639 -11.55 -6.55 -0.04
C ALA A 639 -11.44 -6.67 1.49
N ALA A 640 -10.93 -5.64 2.17
CA ALA A 640 -10.80 -5.60 3.61
C ALA A 640 -12.17 -5.54 4.32
N ILE A 641 -13.15 -4.74 3.86
CA ILE A 641 -14.49 -4.71 4.47
C ILE A 641 -15.22 -6.06 4.34
N LEU A 642 -14.91 -6.84 3.30
CA LEU A 642 -15.43 -8.21 3.16
C LEU A 642 -14.85 -9.17 4.21
N GLU A 643 -13.59 -8.99 4.61
CA GLU A 643 -13.01 -9.76 5.72
C GLU A 643 -13.50 -9.26 7.08
N VAL A 644 -13.63 -7.93 7.27
CA VAL A 644 -14.28 -7.34 8.47
C VAL A 644 -15.69 -7.92 8.65
N ALA A 645 -16.46 -8.01 7.56
CA ALA A 645 -17.81 -8.54 7.58
C ALA A 645 -17.86 -10.03 7.98
N ARG A 646 -16.89 -10.84 7.52
CA ARG A 646 -16.78 -12.25 7.92
C ARG A 646 -16.50 -12.39 9.41
N ASP A 647 -15.53 -11.64 9.93
CA ASP A 647 -15.17 -11.67 11.34
C ASP A 647 -16.34 -11.22 12.23
N LEU A 648 -17.01 -10.11 11.88
CA LEU A 648 -18.15 -9.60 12.64
C LEU A 648 -19.38 -10.50 12.55
N ALA A 649 -19.63 -11.15 11.41
CA ALA A 649 -20.71 -12.13 11.28
C ALA A 649 -20.47 -13.34 12.20
N ALA A 650 -19.22 -13.82 12.27
CA ALA A 650 -18.82 -14.90 13.17
C ALA A 650 -18.98 -14.53 14.66
N MET A 651 -18.81 -13.26 15.01
CA MET A 651 -18.96 -12.73 16.38
C MET A 651 -20.32 -12.06 16.63
N SER A 652 -21.33 -12.31 15.79
CA SER A 652 -22.62 -11.61 15.87
C SER A 652 -23.38 -11.79 17.20
N SER A 653 -23.10 -12.86 17.95
CA SER A 653 -23.62 -13.09 19.31
C SER A 653 -23.07 -12.10 20.35
N GLU A 654 -21.92 -11.49 20.10
CA GLU A 654 -21.28 -10.52 20.99
C GLU A 654 -21.68 -9.07 20.67
N LEU A 655 -22.28 -8.84 19.49
CA LEU A 655 -22.73 -7.53 19.05
C LEU A 655 -24.08 -7.17 19.68
N ARG A 656 -24.14 -5.98 20.29
CA ARG A 656 -25.39 -5.39 20.83
C ARG A 656 -26.02 -4.39 19.85
N ARG A 657 -25.24 -3.79 18.95
CA ARG A 657 -25.71 -2.96 17.83
C ARG A 657 -25.52 -3.69 16.51
N ASP A 658 -26.43 -3.44 15.57
CA ASP A 658 -26.24 -3.91 14.20
C ASP A 658 -24.98 -3.27 13.60
N VAL A 659 -24.35 -3.96 12.66
CA VAL A 659 -23.27 -3.41 11.85
C VAL A 659 -23.79 -3.26 10.43
N ILE A 660 -23.66 -2.06 9.87
CA ILE A 660 -23.94 -1.79 8.46
C ILE A 660 -22.60 -1.73 7.73
N VAL A 661 -22.47 -2.52 6.67
CA VAL A 661 -21.30 -2.59 5.81
C VAL A 661 -21.67 -1.98 4.46
N VAL A 662 -20.91 -0.98 4.00
CA VAL A 662 -21.24 -0.21 2.79
C VAL A 662 -20.05 -0.12 1.84
N ALA A 663 -20.29 -0.47 0.57
CA ALA A 663 -19.39 -0.10 -0.52
C ALA A 663 -19.95 1.14 -1.23
N PHE A 664 -19.23 2.26 -1.21
CA PHE A 664 -19.66 3.54 -1.78
C PHE A 664 -19.28 3.67 -3.26
N ALA A 665 -20.16 4.28 -4.06
CA ALA A 665 -19.86 4.69 -5.42
C ALA A 665 -19.61 6.21 -5.52
N GLY A 666 -18.74 6.62 -6.44
CA GLY A 666 -18.52 8.01 -6.81
C GLY A 666 -17.71 8.79 -5.76
N GLU A 667 -16.81 8.12 -5.04
CA GLU A 667 -15.87 8.77 -4.12
C GLU A 667 -14.94 9.71 -4.90
N GLU A 668 -14.39 9.23 -6.03
CA GLU A 668 -13.39 9.90 -6.86
C GLU A 668 -13.92 11.17 -7.54
N THR A 669 -15.25 11.29 -7.58
CA THR A 669 -15.97 12.45 -8.15
C THR A 669 -16.52 13.36 -7.05
N GLY A 670 -16.02 13.21 -5.82
CA GLY A 670 -16.37 14.02 -4.66
C GLY A 670 -17.40 13.34 -3.76
N LEU A 671 -17.10 12.15 -3.24
CA LEU A 671 -17.84 11.54 -2.13
C LEU A 671 -19.36 11.42 -2.38
N LEU A 672 -19.79 11.19 -3.63
CA LEU A 672 -21.20 11.29 -4.02
C LEU A 672 -22.06 10.25 -3.27
N GLY A 673 -21.58 9.00 -3.24
CA GLY A 673 -22.27 7.88 -2.59
C GLY A 673 -22.36 8.01 -1.08
N SER A 674 -21.27 8.34 -0.40
CA SER A 674 -21.27 8.55 1.06
C SER A 674 -22.05 9.80 1.47
N THR A 675 -22.04 10.86 0.67
CA THR A 675 -22.88 12.05 0.88
C THR A 675 -24.36 11.70 0.76
N HIS A 676 -24.75 10.96 -0.29
CA HIS A 676 -26.12 10.49 -0.46
C HIS A 676 -26.56 9.59 0.72
N PHE A 677 -25.73 8.61 1.09
CA PHE A 677 -25.99 7.71 2.21
C PHE A 677 -26.17 8.49 3.51
N THR A 678 -25.26 9.41 3.84
CA THR A 678 -25.32 10.24 5.06
C THR A 678 -26.59 11.07 5.14
N ARG A 679 -27.06 11.64 4.01
CA ARG A 679 -28.32 12.40 3.97
C ARG A 679 -29.54 11.51 4.26
N SER A 680 -29.54 10.27 3.77
CA SER A 680 -30.60 9.29 4.03
C SER A 680 -30.58 8.73 5.46
N MET A 681 -29.41 8.74 6.12
CA MET A 681 -29.18 8.18 7.46
C MET A 681 -29.74 9.01 8.62
N ALA A 682 -30.33 10.18 8.37
CA ALA A 682 -30.86 11.07 9.42
C ALA A 682 -31.83 10.39 10.41
N ALA A 683 -32.35 9.19 10.08
CA ALA A 683 -33.22 8.39 10.92
C ALA A 683 -32.55 7.24 11.74
N GLN A 684 -31.29 6.84 11.46
CA GLN A 684 -30.76 5.54 11.95
C GLN A 684 -29.73 5.60 13.11
N GLY A 685 -29.37 6.80 13.60
CA GLY A 685 -28.57 6.96 14.82
C GLY A 685 -27.25 6.19 14.83
N VAL A 686 -26.31 6.54 13.94
CA VAL A 686 -24.98 5.92 13.82
C VAL A 686 -24.15 6.06 15.09
N ALA A 687 -23.53 4.97 15.55
CA ALA A 687 -22.69 4.94 16.75
C ALA A 687 -21.22 5.32 16.46
N GLY A 688 -20.77 5.07 15.24
CA GLY A 688 -19.46 5.45 14.71
C GLY A 688 -19.31 4.94 13.27
N MET A 689 -18.43 5.57 12.49
CA MET A 689 -18.13 5.18 11.11
C MET A 689 -16.64 4.86 10.95
N LEU A 690 -16.35 3.68 10.40
CA LEU A 690 -15.00 3.18 10.15
C LEU A 690 -14.80 3.08 8.64
N ASN A 691 -13.91 3.90 8.08
CA ASN A 691 -13.61 3.94 6.66
C ASN A 691 -12.28 3.23 6.35
N LEU A 692 -12.25 2.42 5.30
CA LEU A 692 -11.02 1.78 4.80
C LEU A 692 -10.72 2.29 3.40
N ASP A 693 -9.52 2.84 3.23
CA ASP A 693 -9.06 3.39 1.96
C ASP A 693 -7.56 3.17 1.81
N MET A 694 -7.14 2.58 0.70
CA MET A 694 -5.73 2.25 0.43
C MET A 694 -5.07 1.49 1.60
N VAL A 695 -5.60 0.29 1.89
CA VAL A 695 -5.20 -0.56 3.02
C VAL A 695 -4.41 -1.81 2.60
N GLY A 696 -4.06 -1.91 1.32
CA GLY A 696 -3.35 -3.04 0.71
C GLY A 696 -1.84 -2.86 0.64
N ARG A 697 -1.26 -1.73 1.06
CA ARG A 697 0.17 -1.40 0.88
C ARG A 697 0.92 -1.22 2.19
N MET A 698 0.52 -1.91 3.26
CA MET A 698 1.15 -1.81 4.58
C MET A 698 2.66 -2.12 4.52
N ARG A 699 3.48 -1.17 4.98
CA ARG A 699 4.95 -1.24 5.06
C ARG A 699 5.44 -0.92 6.46
N GLY A 700 6.53 -1.54 6.86
CA GLY A 700 7.10 -1.35 8.20
C GLY A 700 6.14 -1.72 9.33
N ASN A 701 5.08 -2.48 9.03
CA ASN A 701 4.00 -2.82 9.96
C ASN A 701 3.32 -1.58 10.60
N ARG A 702 3.14 -0.53 9.79
CA ARG A 702 2.54 0.75 10.20
C ARG A 702 1.17 0.98 9.56
N LEU A 703 0.25 1.53 10.34
CA LEU A 703 -1.11 1.87 9.92
C LEU A 703 -1.48 3.27 10.38
N SER A 704 -1.90 4.14 9.47
CA SER A 704 -2.45 5.45 9.84
C SER A 704 -3.92 5.29 10.21
N VAL A 705 -4.29 5.82 11.38
CA VAL A 705 -5.67 5.83 11.88
C VAL A 705 -6.10 7.29 12.07
N LEU A 706 -6.60 7.86 10.99
CA LEU A 706 -7.03 9.26 10.91
C LEU A 706 -8.42 9.44 11.53
N GLY A 707 -8.72 10.63 12.01
CA GLY A 707 -10.00 10.96 12.65
C GLY A 707 -10.12 10.56 14.11
N SER A 708 -9.05 10.02 14.72
CA SER A 708 -9.05 9.61 16.13
C SER A 708 -9.34 10.76 17.11
N GLY A 709 -9.19 12.03 16.70
CA GLY A 709 -9.63 13.18 17.49
C GLY A 709 -11.15 13.35 17.60
N SER A 710 -11.93 12.69 16.73
CA SER A 710 -13.39 12.85 16.65
C SER A 710 -14.16 12.29 17.86
N ALA A 711 -13.52 11.49 18.72
CA ALA A 711 -14.03 11.00 20.00
C ALA A 711 -12.91 10.87 21.03
N VAL A 712 -13.22 11.01 22.33
CA VAL A 712 -12.24 10.77 23.41
C VAL A 712 -11.85 9.29 23.52
N GLU A 713 -12.76 8.40 23.13
CA GLU A 713 -12.60 6.96 23.31
C GLU A 713 -11.68 6.31 22.27
N TRP A 714 -11.47 6.96 21.12
CA TRP A 714 -10.78 6.33 19.99
C TRP A 714 -9.35 5.91 20.28
N ALA A 715 -8.60 6.71 21.04
CA ALA A 715 -7.23 6.36 21.43
C ALA A 715 -7.17 5.02 22.17
N ALA A 716 -8.11 4.78 23.09
CA ALA A 716 -8.17 3.54 23.84
C ALA A 716 -8.68 2.37 22.99
N ILE A 717 -9.73 2.59 22.19
CA ILE A 717 -10.37 1.53 21.40
C ILE A 717 -9.45 1.08 20.25
N ALA A 718 -9.00 2.01 19.41
CA ALA A 718 -8.15 1.68 18.27
C ALA A 718 -6.74 1.26 18.73
N GLY A 719 -6.19 1.92 19.77
CA GLY A 719 -4.90 1.53 20.35
C GLY A 719 -4.88 0.09 20.82
N ALA A 720 -5.89 -0.35 21.58
CA ALA A 720 -5.98 -1.74 22.05
C ALA A 720 -6.07 -2.75 20.90
N ALA A 721 -6.84 -2.46 19.85
CA ALA A 721 -6.95 -3.32 18.67
C ALA A 721 -5.62 -3.41 17.90
N CYS A 722 -4.91 -2.29 17.75
CA CYS A 722 -3.60 -2.24 17.12
C CYS A 722 -2.55 -3.00 17.94
N ASP A 723 -2.58 -2.87 19.27
CA ASP A 723 -1.70 -3.62 20.16
C ASP A 723 -1.96 -5.13 20.07
N GLU A 724 -3.22 -5.57 20.04
CA GLU A 724 -3.58 -6.97 19.84
C GLU A 724 -3.01 -7.51 18.52
N ALA A 725 -3.16 -6.74 17.44
CA ALA A 725 -2.65 -7.08 16.10
C ALA A 725 -1.14 -6.88 15.93
N ARG A 726 -0.47 -6.24 16.91
CA ARG A 726 0.96 -5.85 16.87
C ARG A 726 1.30 -4.95 15.68
N VAL A 727 0.38 -4.08 15.28
CA VAL A 727 0.59 -3.11 14.21
C VAL A 727 0.85 -1.74 14.84
N GLU A 728 1.88 -1.03 14.39
CA GLU A 728 2.16 0.32 14.86
C GLU A 728 1.15 1.29 14.26
N CYS A 729 0.15 1.70 15.05
CA CYS A 729 -0.87 2.63 14.60
C CYS A 729 -0.50 4.08 14.89
N ALA A 730 -0.50 4.92 13.86
CA ALA A 730 -0.37 6.36 13.97
C ALA A 730 -1.76 7.00 14.09
N LEU A 731 -2.21 7.24 15.33
CA LEU A 731 -3.50 7.85 15.61
C LEU A 731 -3.40 9.37 15.52
N GLY A 732 -4.25 10.00 14.72
CA GLY A 732 -4.35 11.46 14.67
C GLY A 732 -5.53 11.98 13.86
N GLY A 733 -5.53 13.26 13.51
CA GLY A 733 -6.51 13.88 12.61
C GLY A 733 -7.78 14.39 13.27
N ASP A 734 -8.42 15.36 12.61
CA ASP A 734 -9.62 16.08 13.09
C ASP A 734 -10.93 15.49 12.60
N GLY A 735 -10.92 14.33 11.93
CA GLY A 735 -12.10 13.65 11.38
C GLY A 735 -12.37 13.96 9.90
N TYR A 736 -11.81 15.06 9.38
CA TYR A 736 -11.89 15.40 7.96
C TYR A 736 -10.72 14.82 7.19
N GLY A 737 -11.01 14.21 6.03
CA GLY A 737 -10.01 13.68 5.11
C GLY A 737 -10.56 13.56 3.68
N PRO A 738 -9.70 13.19 2.71
CA PRO A 738 -10.10 13.06 1.32
C PRO A 738 -10.75 11.69 1.06
N SER A 739 -11.77 11.30 1.84
CA SER A 739 -12.45 10.00 1.69
C SER A 739 -13.82 9.99 2.41
N ASP A 740 -14.54 8.88 2.30
CA ASP A 740 -15.97 8.74 2.61
C ASP A 740 -16.38 8.99 4.08
N GLN A 741 -15.44 9.04 5.03
CA GLN A 741 -15.77 9.41 6.42
C GLN A 741 -16.21 10.88 6.57
N THR A 742 -15.80 11.76 5.65
CA THR A 742 -15.94 13.21 5.78
C THR A 742 -17.40 13.66 5.93
N PRO A 743 -18.36 13.20 5.09
CA PRO A 743 -19.77 13.55 5.25
C PRO A 743 -20.35 13.12 6.60
N PHE A 744 -19.95 11.95 7.13
CA PHE A 744 -20.41 11.45 8.43
C PHE A 744 -19.90 12.31 9.59
N TYR A 745 -18.63 12.71 9.56
CA TYR A 745 -18.08 13.58 10.59
C TYR A 745 -18.76 14.97 10.60
N GLY A 746 -19.01 15.54 9.42
CA GLY A 746 -19.84 16.75 9.28
C GLY A 746 -21.28 16.57 9.79
N ALA A 747 -21.76 15.33 9.86
CA ALA A 747 -23.05 14.92 10.43
C ALA A 747 -23.05 14.56 11.91
N GLY A 748 -21.98 14.86 12.65
CA GLY A 748 -21.96 14.63 14.08
C GLY A 748 -21.65 13.18 14.45
N VAL A 749 -21.14 12.38 13.51
CA VAL A 749 -20.77 10.98 13.75
C VAL A 749 -19.26 10.92 14.06
N PRO A 750 -18.85 10.23 15.13
CA PRO A 750 -17.43 9.92 15.36
C PRO A 750 -16.89 8.98 14.28
N VAL A 751 -15.72 9.30 13.73
CA VAL A 751 -15.15 8.58 12.59
C VAL A 751 -13.72 8.13 12.82
N LEU A 752 -13.34 7.02 12.20
CA LEU A 752 -11.96 6.61 11.96
C LEU A 752 -11.77 6.29 10.48
N HIS A 753 -10.63 6.66 9.93
CA HIS A 753 -10.21 6.34 8.58
C HIS A 753 -8.86 5.60 8.63
N PHE A 754 -8.83 4.39 8.09
CA PHE A 754 -7.69 3.48 8.10
C PHE A 754 -6.98 3.53 6.75
N PHE A 755 -5.68 3.81 6.77
CA PHE A 755 -4.87 4.08 5.58
C PHE A 755 -3.43 3.57 5.74
N THR A 756 -2.88 2.91 4.72
CA THR A 756 -1.50 2.37 4.77
C THR A 756 -0.44 3.32 4.20
N GLY A 757 -0.82 4.53 3.80
CA GLY A 757 0.09 5.56 3.33
C GLY A 757 0.15 5.68 1.82
N ALA A 758 0.51 6.87 1.33
CA ALA A 758 0.60 7.13 -0.10
C ALA A 758 1.82 6.43 -0.73
N HIS A 759 1.70 6.08 -2.00
CA HIS A 759 2.79 5.48 -2.78
C HIS A 759 2.82 6.04 -4.21
N SER A 760 3.89 5.74 -4.94
CA SER A 760 4.14 6.27 -6.29
C SER A 760 3.12 5.86 -7.34
N ASP A 761 2.34 4.82 -7.09
CA ASP A 761 1.36 4.24 -8.03
C ASP A 761 -0.06 4.79 -7.86
N TYR A 762 -0.32 5.56 -6.79
CA TYR A 762 -1.61 6.18 -6.52
C TYR A 762 -2.13 6.96 -7.74
N HIS A 763 -3.41 6.77 -8.10
CA HIS A 763 -4.07 7.38 -9.26
C HIS A 763 -3.33 7.15 -10.60
N LYS A 764 -2.69 6.00 -10.79
CA LYS A 764 -1.98 5.65 -12.04
C LYS A 764 -2.36 4.25 -12.54
N PRO A 765 -2.12 3.96 -13.84
CA PRO A 765 -2.26 2.61 -14.38
C PRO A 765 -1.39 1.55 -13.70
N SER A 766 -0.36 1.96 -12.96
CA SER A 766 0.53 1.06 -12.22
C SER A 766 -0.02 0.60 -10.86
N ASP A 767 -1.18 1.09 -10.41
CA ASP A 767 -1.85 0.57 -9.21
C ASP A 767 -2.50 -0.79 -9.50
N VAL A 768 -1.70 -1.86 -9.41
CA VAL A 768 -2.04 -3.22 -9.86
C VAL A 768 -2.02 -4.26 -8.73
N PRO A 769 -2.79 -5.37 -8.84
CA PRO A 769 -2.91 -6.38 -7.78
C PRO A 769 -1.59 -6.98 -7.27
N GLY A 770 -0.58 -7.12 -8.13
CA GLY A 770 0.72 -7.71 -7.76
C GLY A 770 1.54 -6.89 -6.76
N LEU A 771 1.07 -5.70 -6.39
CA LEU A 771 1.69 -4.81 -5.42
C LEU A 771 1.07 -4.93 -4.01
N ILE A 772 0.00 -5.70 -3.85
CA ILE A 772 -0.75 -5.79 -2.60
C ILE A 772 -0.04 -6.68 -1.58
N ASN A 773 0.15 -6.15 -0.38
CA ASN A 773 0.47 -6.90 0.83
C ASN A 773 -0.84 -7.41 1.45
N ALA A 774 -1.30 -8.58 1.01
CA ALA A 774 -2.56 -9.16 1.45
C ALA A 774 -2.53 -9.57 2.94
N GLY A 775 -1.38 -10.02 3.44
CA GLY A 775 -1.15 -10.27 4.86
C GLY A 775 -1.40 -9.04 5.72
N GLY A 776 -0.87 -7.89 5.30
CA GLY A 776 -1.08 -6.61 5.97
C GLY A 776 -2.53 -6.13 5.92
N ALA A 777 -3.17 -6.21 4.76
CA ALA A 777 -4.59 -5.87 4.61
C ALA A 777 -5.49 -6.73 5.52
N ALA A 778 -5.17 -8.02 5.70
CA ALA A 778 -5.88 -8.90 6.63
C ALA A 778 -5.72 -8.45 8.10
N GLN A 779 -4.56 -7.91 8.49
CA GLN A 779 -4.40 -7.31 9.82
C GLN A 779 -5.22 -6.04 9.98
N VAL A 780 -5.26 -5.17 8.96
CA VAL A 780 -6.13 -3.98 8.98
C VAL A 780 -7.59 -4.40 9.15
N ALA A 781 -8.06 -5.39 8.40
CA ALA A 781 -9.41 -5.94 8.56
C ALA A 781 -9.67 -6.45 10.00
N ARG A 782 -8.73 -7.19 10.60
CA ARG A 782 -8.83 -7.65 11.98
C ARG A 782 -8.92 -6.51 12.99
N ILE A 783 -8.08 -5.48 12.83
CA ILE A 783 -8.10 -4.28 13.68
C ILE A 783 -9.47 -3.60 13.58
N VAL A 784 -9.96 -3.38 12.36
CA VAL A 784 -11.26 -2.72 12.14
C VAL A 784 -12.41 -3.56 12.69
N ALA A 785 -12.39 -4.89 12.54
CA ALA A 785 -13.38 -5.77 13.15
C ALA A 785 -13.39 -5.68 14.68
N ARG A 786 -12.21 -5.63 15.32
CA ARG A 786 -12.08 -5.44 16.77
C ARG A 786 -12.60 -4.09 17.24
N VAL A 787 -12.28 -3.01 16.52
CA VAL A 787 -12.81 -1.67 16.78
C VAL A 787 -14.34 -1.66 16.63
N ALA A 788 -14.87 -2.22 15.55
CA ALA A 788 -16.32 -2.31 15.30
C ALA A 788 -17.04 -3.13 16.38
N GLN A 789 -16.46 -4.25 16.81
CA GLN A 789 -16.97 -5.08 17.90
C GLN A 789 -17.01 -4.29 19.21
N GLU A 790 -15.96 -3.55 19.54
CA GLU A 790 -15.91 -2.72 20.74
C GLU A 790 -17.01 -1.64 20.73
N VAL A 791 -17.15 -0.90 19.64
CA VAL A 791 -18.23 0.10 19.48
C VAL A 791 -19.60 -0.58 19.51
N GLY A 792 -19.72 -1.76 18.90
CA GLY A 792 -20.96 -2.54 18.80
C GLY A 792 -21.45 -3.10 20.13
N ARG A 793 -20.56 -3.37 21.09
CA ARG A 793 -20.91 -3.89 22.44
C ARG A 793 -20.99 -2.81 23.52
N ARG A 794 -20.40 -1.63 23.29
CA ARG A 794 -20.32 -0.54 24.26
C ARG A 794 -21.69 0.03 24.61
N GLU A 795 -22.05 0.12 25.88
CA GLU A 795 -23.34 0.69 26.27
C GLU A 795 -23.43 2.19 25.99
N GLN A 796 -22.41 2.93 26.43
CA GLN A 796 -22.27 4.36 26.20
C GLN A 796 -21.94 4.62 24.72
N ARG A 797 -22.62 5.57 24.09
CA ARG A 797 -22.24 6.05 22.75
C ARG A 797 -20.88 6.75 22.83
N LEU A 798 -20.16 6.73 21.72
CA LEU A 798 -18.92 7.49 21.58
C LEU A 798 -19.22 8.98 21.69
N SER A 799 -18.28 9.72 22.27
CA SER A 799 -18.35 11.18 22.26
C SER A 799 -18.14 11.71 20.84
N TYR A 800 -18.92 12.72 20.44
CA TYR A 800 -18.60 13.50 19.24
C TYR A 800 -17.81 14.74 19.64
N ARG A 801 -16.66 14.93 19.00
CA ARG A 801 -15.82 16.11 19.19
C ARG A 801 -15.52 16.75 17.85
N LYS A 802 -15.90 18.02 17.75
CA LYS A 802 -15.42 18.89 16.68
C LYS A 802 -14.04 19.42 17.06
N VAL A 803 -12.99 18.93 16.39
CA VAL A 803 -11.60 19.28 16.69
C VAL A 803 -11.07 20.25 15.62
N PRO A 804 -10.24 21.26 15.97
CA PRO A 804 -9.56 22.08 14.99
C PRO A 804 -8.64 21.25 14.09
N ALA A 805 -8.34 21.77 12.90
CA ALA A 805 -7.36 21.15 12.01
C ALA A 805 -6.01 20.94 12.73
N PRO A 806 -5.39 19.75 12.60
CA PRO A 806 -4.07 19.51 13.16
C PRO A 806 -3.04 20.51 12.60
N ALA A 807 -2.02 20.83 13.39
CA ALA A 807 -0.93 21.69 12.94
C ALA A 807 -0.16 21.00 11.78
N PRO A 808 0.29 21.74 10.76
CA PRO A 808 1.10 21.15 9.70
C PRO A 808 2.41 20.62 10.30
N GLN A 809 2.75 19.35 10.02
CA GLN A 809 4.05 18.77 10.37
C GLN A 809 4.90 18.60 9.11
N GLY A 810 6.06 19.24 9.07
CA GLY A 810 7.04 19.15 7.98
C GLY A 810 6.84 20.17 6.84
N ASP A 811 7.89 20.31 6.03
CA ASP A 811 7.98 21.28 4.93
C ASP A 811 7.17 20.80 3.71
N VAL A 812 5.88 21.15 3.67
CA VAL A 812 5.02 20.87 2.52
C VAL A 812 4.12 22.07 2.25
N ARG A 813 4.38 22.72 1.12
CA ARG A 813 3.58 23.82 0.60
C ARG A 813 2.19 23.30 0.23
N SER A 814 1.20 23.54 1.08
CA SER A 814 -0.20 23.59 0.67
C SER A 814 -0.58 25.05 0.39
N PHE A 815 -1.66 25.26 -0.36
CA PHE A 815 -2.21 26.57 -0.74
C PHE A 815 -2.03 27.61 0.36
N GLY A 816 -1.40 28.74 0.03
CA GLY A 816 -0.97 29.72 1.03
C GLY A 816 -2.10 30.17 1.95
N ALA A 817 -3.33 30.24 1.44
CA ALA A 817 -4.52 30.61 2.19
C ALA A 817 -5.53 29.46 2.32
N SER A 818 -6.25 29.44 3.45
CA SER A 818 -7.35 28.52 3.74
C SER A 818 -8.50 29.27 4.41
N LEU A 819 -9.72 28.88 4.03
CA LEU A 819 -10.95 29.35 4.67
C LEU A 819 -11.45 28.38 5.76
N GLY A 820 -10.99 27.12 5.76
CA GLY A 820 -11.51 26.10 6.67
C GLY A 820 -12.95 25.65 6.36
N THR A 821 -13.45 25.87 5.15
CA THR A 821 -14.74 25.33 4.68
C THR A 821 -14.62 23.86 4.33
N ILE A 822 -15.68 23.08 4.57
CA ILE A 822 -15.82 21.71 4.11
C ILE A 822 -16.90 21.69 3.03
N PRO A 823 -16.53 21.51 1.76
CA PRO A 823 -17.50 21.54 0.68
C PRO A 823 -18.38 20.28 0.68
N ASP A 824 -19.64 20.47 0.31
CA ASP A 824 -20.53 19.41 -0.14
C ASP A 824 -20.39 19.30 -1.67
N TYR A 825 -19.76 18.22 -2.13
CA TYR A 825 -19.44 18.00 -3.54
C TYR A 825 -20.64 17.53 -4.38
N ALA A 826 -21.71 17.03 -3.75
CA ALA A 826 -22.98 16.81 -4.45
C ALA A 826 -23.68 18.13 -4.79
N GLY A 827 -23.21 19.24 -4.19
CA GLY A 827 -23.69 20.58 -4.45
C GLY A 827 -25.02 20.90 -3.73
N PRO A 828 -25.48 22.16 -3.86
CA PRO A 828 -26.75 22.58 -3.32
C PRO A 828 -27.95 21.94 -4.06
N PRO A 829 -29.10 21.79 -3.38
CA PRO A 829 -30.33 21.33 -4.01
C PRO A 829 -30.74 22.20 -5.22
N ASP A 830 -31.50 21.61 -6.14
CA ASP A 830 -32.17 22.31 -7.25
C ASP A 830 -31.24 23.09 -8.20
N GLY A 831 -29.95 22.76 -8.22
CA GLY A 831 -28.98 23.38 -9.13
C GLY A 831 -28.68 24.85 -8.79
N GLN A 832 -28.92 25.26 -7.54
CA GLN A 832 -28.59 26.61 -7.09
C GLN A 832 -27.09 26.89 -7.29
N ARG A 833 -26.74 28.06 -7.83
CA ARG A 833 -25.33 28.42 -8.03
C ARG A 833 -24.65 28.73 -6.69
N GLY A 834 -23.44 28.19 -6.48
CA GLY A 834 -22.65 28.39 -5.27
C GLY A 834 -22.13 27.09 -4.67
N MET A 835 -21.25 27.21 -3.67
CA MET A 835 -20.67 26.07 -2.97
C MET A 835 -21.40 25.80 -1.66
N LEU A 836 -22.15 24.69 -1.58
CA LEU A 836 -22.79 24.24 -0.34
C LEU A 836 -21.73 23.82 0.69
N LEU A 837 -21.89 24.26 1.93
CA LEU A 837 -21.03 23.86 3.05
C LEU A 837 -21.60 22.63 3.74
N ALA A 838 -20.91 21.49 3.60
CA ALA A 838 -21.17 20.30 4.40
C ALA A 838 -20.87 20.57 5.89
N ASP A 839 -19.82 21.34 6.16
CA ASP A 839 -19.49 21.90 7.49
C ASP A 839 -18.41 23.00 7.38
N VAL A 840 -17.96 23.52 8.53
CA VAL A 840 -16.79 24.40 8.68
C VAL A 840 -15.87 23.87 9.79
N ARG A 841 -14.55 23.97 9.62
CA ARG A 841 -13.58 23.54 10.63
C ARG A 841 -13.55 24.48 11.83
N PRO A 842 -13.59 23.97 13.08
CA PRO A 842 -13.49 24.79 14.28
C PRO A 842 -12.23 25.66 14.29
N GLY A 843 -12.39 26.94 14.60
CA GLY A 843 -11.31 27.92 14.61
C GLY A 843 -10.76 28.28 13.24
N GLY A 844 -11.33 27.74 12.16
CA GLY A 844 -11.06 28.14 10.79
C GLY A 844 -11.63 29.52 10.45
N ALA A 845 -11.13 30.16 9.40
CA ALA A 845 -11.60 31.49 8.99
C ALA A 845 -13.12 31.57 8.73
N ALA A 846 -13.71 30.52 8.15
CA ALA A 846 -15.16 30.39 7.92
C ALA A 846 -15.95 30.35 9.24
N ASP A 847 -15.47 29.55 10.20
CA ASP A 847 -16.09 29.38 11.52
C ASP A 847 -16.02 30.71 12.30
N LEU A 848 -14.86 31.36 12.31
CA LEU A 848 -14.66 32.66 12.94
C LEU A 848 -15.51 33.78 12.29
N ALA A 849 -15.75 33.70 10.98
CA ALA A 849 -16.65 34.60 10.26
C ALA A 849 -18.14 34.31 10.51
N GLY A 850 -18.48 33.19 11.14
CA GLY A 850 -19.85 32.78 11.44
C GLY A 850 -20.56 32.03 10.30
N MET A 851 -19.81 31.48 9.34
CA MET A 851 -20.34 30.49 8.38
C MET A 851 -20.68 29.19 9.10
N ARG A 852 -21.64 28.44 8.59
CA ARG A 852 -22.07 27.17 9.19
C ARG A 852 -22.53 26.16 8.15
N ARG A 853 -22.65 24.90 8.58
CA ARG A 853 -23.27 23.83 7.78
C ARG A 853 -24.60 24.29 7.16
N GLY A 854 -24.76 23.99 5.87
CA GLY A 854 -25.95 24.34 5.09
C GLY A 854 -25.95 25.73 4.47
N ASP A 855 -24.97 26.58 4.76
CA ASP A 855 -24.77 27.82 4.00
C ASP A 855 -24.26 27.51 2.58
N ILE A 856 -24.62 28.34 1.60
CA ILE A 856 -24.10 28.27 0.23
C ILE A 856 -23.22 29.48 -0.03
N LEU A 857 -21.91 29.29 -0.18
CA LEU A 857 -20.97 30.37 -0.50
C LEU A 857 -21.12 30.80 -1.96
N ILE A 858 -21.51 32.06 -2.19
CA ILE A 858 -21.77 32.61 -3.53
C ILE A 858 -20.77 33.70 -3.94
N ARG A 859 -20.08 34.33 -2.98
CA ARG A 859 -19.05 35.35 -3.26
C ARG A 859 -17.99 35.40 -2.17
N LEU A 860 -16.74 35.60 -2.59
CA LEU A 860 -15.59 35.77 -1.71
C LEU A 860 -14.67 36.88 -2.24
N GLY A 861 -14.60 38.01 -1.53
CA GLY A 861 -13.97 39.23 -2.00
C GLY A 861 -14.67 39.76 -3.26
N LYS A 862 -13.90 39.95 -4.33
CA LYS A 862 -14.42 40.34 -5.66
C LYS A 862 -14.86 39.16 -6.53
N HIS A 863 -14.63 37.93 -6.08
CA HIS A 863 -14.81 36.71 -6.87
C HIS A 863 -16.19 36.10 -6.62
N ASP A 864 -16.94 35.87 -7.70
CA ASP A 864 -18.16 35.06 -7.64
C ASP A 864 -17.77 33.57 -7.54
N ILE A 865 -18.47 32.83 -6.69
CA ILE A 865 -18.22 31.41 -6.44
C ILE A 865 -19.36 30.61 -7.06
N ALA A 866 -19.09 29.89 -8.16
CA ALA A 866 -20.06 29.00 -8.77
C ALA A 866 -20.08 27.59 -8.14
N GLY A 867 -18.95 27.17 -7.58
CA GLY A 867 -18.75 25.83 -7.01
C GLY A 867 -17.39 25.72 -6.32
N VAL A 868 -17.01 24.48 -5.98
CA VAL A 868 -15.76 24.16 -5.25
C VAL A 868 -14.51 24.63 -6.00
N GLU A 869 -14.49 24.48 -7.32
CA GLU A 869 -13.30 24.77 -8.13
C GLU A 869 -12.96 26.26 -8.08
N ASP A 870 -13.98 27.13 -8.15
CA ASP A 870 -13.82 28.57 -8.04
C ASP A 870 -13.22 28.95 -6.67
N LEU A 871 -13.70 28.34 -5.58
CA LEU A 871 -13.11 28.57 -4.26
C LEU A 871 -11.63 28.17 -4.26
N MET A 872 -11.29 26.99 -4.79
CA MET A 872 -9.91 26.52 -4.82
C MET A 872 -9.01 27.49 -5.60
N PHE A 873 -9.46 28.03 -6.73
CA PHE A 873 -8.69 29.03 -7.47
C PHE A 873 -8.51 30.33 -6.69
N VAL A 874 -9.54 30.80 -5.99
CA VAL A 874 -9.45 31.99 -5.13
C VAL A 874 -8.45 31.77 -4.00
N LEU A 875 -8.54 30.65 -3.27
CA LEU A 875 -7.61 30.29 -2.19
C LEU A 875 -6.14 30.25 -2.66
N ASN A 876 -5.93 29.94 -3.93
CA ASN A 876 -4.60 29.85 -4.52
C ASN A 876 -4.03 31.21 -4.94
N SER A 877 -4.89 32.23 -5.10
CA SER A 877 -4.53 33.58 -5.52
C SER A 877 -4.33 34.57 -4.36
N VAL A 878 -4.85 34.24 -3.17
CA VAL A 878 -4.85 35.12 -1.99
C VAL A 878 -3.80 34.69 -0.97
N LYS A 879 -3.44 35.61 -0.05
CA LYS A 879 -2.45 35.36 1.00
C LYS A 879 -3.11 35.13 2.37
N PRO A 880 -2.52 34.31 3.25
CA PRO A 880 -3.01 34.22 4.62
C PRO A 880 -2.86 35.58 5.33
N GLY A 881 -3.82 35.90 6.19
CA GLY A 881 -3.95 37.19 6.87
C GLY A 881 -4.76 38.24 6.10
N GLU A 882 -5.09 38.00 4.83
CA GLU A 882 -5.95 38.90 4.04
C GLU A 882 -7.43 38.75 4.47
N ALA A 883 -8.07 39.88 4.78
CA ALA A 883 -9.49 39.94 5.13
C ALA A 883 -10.33 40.27 3.90
N VAL A 884 -11.38 39.48 3.66
CA VAL A 884 -12.28 39.65 2.52
C VAL A 884 -13.74 39.57 2.94
N ARG A 885 -14.59 40.27 2.21
CA ARG A 885 -16.05 40.16 2.34
C ARG A 885 -16.51 38.82 1.76
N ALA A 886 -17.17 38.00 2.55
CA ALA A 886 -17.84 36.78 2.09
C ALA A 886 -19.36 36.96 2.08
N VAL A 887 -20.03 36.39 1.08
CA VAL A 887 -21.50 36.36 0.99
C VAL A 887 -21.97 34.92 0.85
N VAL A 888 -22.85 34.51 1.75
CA VAL A 888 -23.48 33.18 1.73
C VAL A 888 -24.99 33.29 1.62
N LEU A 889 -25.64 32.28 1.04
CA LEU A 889 -27.08 32.08 1.12
C LEU A 889 -27.39 31.17 2.31
N ARG A 890 -28.24 31.65 3.21
CA ARG A 890 -28.67 30.95 4.42
C ARG A 890 -30.19 30.96 4.50
N GLY A 891 -30.81 29.80 4.29
CA GLY A 891 -32.27 29.72 4.16
C GLY A 891 -32.82 30.62 3.05
N GLY A 892 -32.10 30.71 1.93
CA GLY A 892 -32.46 31.53 0.77
C GLY A 892 -32.18 33.04 0.88
N LYS A 893 -31.63 33.53 2.00
CA LYS A 893 -31.28 34.94 2.19
C LYS A 893 -29.77 35.17 2.15
N GLU A 894 -29.34 36.26 1.51
CA GLU A 894 -27.94 36.68 1.53
C GLU A 894 -27.52 37.13 2.94
N VAL A 895 -26.42 36.58 3.41
CA VAL A 895 -25.74 36.98 4.64
C VAL A 895 -24.32 37.37 4.29
N THR A 896 -23.97 38.61 4.59
CA THR A 896 -22.61 39.14 4.41
C THR A 896 -21.83 39.03 5.71
N MET A 897 -20.56 38.63 5.62
CA MET A 897 -19.61 38.59 6.73
C MET A 897 -18.20 38.94 6.25
N GLU A 898 -17.30 39.21 7.19
CA GLU A 898 -15.87 39.37 6.92
C GLU A 898 -15.14 38.08 7.32
N ALA A 899 -14.29 37.57 6.44
CA ALA A 899 -13.49 36.38 6.68
C ALA A 899 -12.02 36.68 6.42
N THR A 900 -11.15 36.33 7.37
CA THR A 900 -9.70 36.52 7.26
C THR A 900 -9.04 35.19 6.99
N PHE A 901 -8.40 35.06 5.83
CA PHE A 901 -7.75 33.81 5.43
C PHE A 901 -6.68 33.38 6.44
N GLN A 902 -6.63 32.09 6.71
CA GLN A 902 -5.59 31.49 7.55
C GLN A 902 -4.56 30.76 6.69
N GLU A 903 -3.42 30.43 7.28
CA GLU A 903 -2.44 29.56 6.63
C GLU A 903 -3.04 28.15 6.44
N GLY A 904 -2.78 27.54 5.28
CA GLY A 904 -3.25 26.19 4.96
C GLY A 904 -2.73 25.15 5.94
N ARG A 905 -3.63 24.57 6.75
CA ARG A 905 -3.34 23.42 7.63
C ARG A 905 -3.92 22.16 7.00
N ARG A 906 -3.11 21.37 6.30
CA ARG A 906 -3.46 19.99 5.92
C ARG A 906 -2.68 19.00 6.78
N SER A 907 -3.36 18.01 7.33
CA SER A 907 -2.73 16.75 7.74
C SER A 907 -2.32 15.98 6.49
N ARG A 908 -1.09 15.47 6.47
CA ARG A 908 -0.73 14.35 5.59
C ARG A 908 -1.29 13.07 6.14
#